data_AF-A0A963NW59-F1
#
_entry.id   AF-A0A963NW59-F1
#
_cell.length_a   1.000
_cell.length_b   1.000
_cell.length_c   1.000
_cell.angle_alpha   90.00
_cell.angle_beta   90.00
_cell.angle_gamma   90.00
#
_symmetry.space_group_name_H-M   'P 1'
#
loop_
_entity.id
_entity.type
_entity.pdbx_description
1 polymer ?
#
loop_
_entity_poly.entity_id
_entity_poly.type
_entity_poly.pdbx_seq_one_letter_code
_entity_poly.pdbx_strand_id
1 'polypeptide(L)'
;MTLADELLKAWSRLHRRLAGRADSEHEQIVIRIVITTAMFLYIISVDHGAEDAARIVRDSALIYAFAATASVGLLVHLLARPRRSPARRFCGIVTDAIGVNGAMFAGGEAAMLFFPLLLWSILGHGFRYGRLYLAVSAVLSTVLFIGVVVLSPAWRGLGVLDIGLVMSLVMLPGYFAVLLGKLEGAVHKAEDASRAKSRFLATMSHEFRTPLNAVIGMTDLLRTTPLDAEQRDMVATTRSAAHSLLALVNDVLDIAKIEAGRFVIDEEPFDLHRQLATLRRMLYHEAQAKGLYLRLRLDPRIPPALIGGRGPLHQILVNLTANAIKFTNEGGVLLDVRSLGSEPDRPRLRFEVHDTGIGIAVEAQQRIFESFGQAEGDTPRRFGGTGLGLAIAKELTELMQGTIGVVSAPGQGSSFWVELALRRDPANSEAEDFGSSGGLSRRAEVVVLGGRAATERAMARLQRLAITAIAEPDIAAAVDQAASSSNPTAILVVDADPAVDVETLVEALDQRRPNEPVDIVTLLERRREHLAASLADLAEADDDSGLERALRAALVGDGQLHGAIGSESLRANTVSNVLLVEDNRTNQHVIGKILEHAGHAVTLADSGEECIELMEANAFDVVLLDLNMPGMSGFNTLKMLRFMLPIPDLPPVVALTADATAETRDAAMALGFAAYLTKPIDTLQMLATIDRLAGQQVRHRARALPPSAATVLLLPEAAERATLARAAGRSPIEVAPELSPPAATTARSGGLDTRKIDTLLELDAGDGFFAQVVDDYLLDVTQLEKELHEAVAQGNARAFRDAAHALKSSSAHIGAQAVFEFCVGLRHLDDHALLMRASGDLELLRQEIERARAGLLQCKERALRAPSRREIG
;
A
#
# COMPACT_ATOMS: atom_id res chain seq x y z
N MET A 1 23.14 53.18 8.97
CA MET A 1 22.48 52.20 8.06
C MET A 1 22.21 52.92 6.76
N THR A 2 22.97 52.61 5.73
CA THR A 2 22.92 53.31 4.45
C THR A 2 21.68 52.86 3.67
N LEU A 3 21.15 53.73 2.81
CA LEU A 3 19.99 53.46 1.94
C LEU A 3 20.15 52.13 1.16
N ALA A 4 21.39 51.71 0.91
CA ALA A 4 21.75 50.44 0.28
C ALA A 4 21.32 49.20 1.09
N ASP A 5 21.44 49.22 2.43
CA ASP A 5 21.04 48.09 3.30
C ASP A 5 19.52 47.90 3.33
N GLU A 6 18.77 49.01 3.35
CA GLU A 6 17.30 49.01 3.26
C GLU A 6 16.83 48.42 1.92
N LEU A 7 17.48 48.81 0.82
CA LEU A 7 17.20 48.29 -0.52
C LEU A 7 17.53 46.80 -0.66
N LEU A 8 18.66 46.34 -0.12
CA LEU A 8 19.03 44.91 -0.11
C LEU A 8 18.06 44.06 0.73
N LYS A 9 17.60 44.58 1.87
CA LYS A 9 16.57 43.92 2.69
C LYS A 9 15.19 43.92 2.03
N ALA A 10 14.84 44.96 1.29
CA ALA A 10 13.60 45.00 0.50
C ALA A 10 13.67 44.00 -0.67
N TRP A 11 14.79 43.96 -1.39
CA TRP A 11 15.03 43.03 -2.50
C TRP A 11 14.99 41.57 -2.05
N SER A 12 15.66 41.21 -0.95
CA SER A 12 15.65 39.84 -0.42
C SER A 12 14.28 39.38 0.10
N ARG A 13 13.45 40.31 0.60
CA ARG A 13 12.04 40.02 0.95
C ARG A 13 11.18 39.80 -0.28
N LEU A 14 11.38 40.61 -1.31
CA LEU A 14 10.67 40.51 -2.60
C LEU A 14 11.06 39.21 -3.34
N HIS A 15 12.35 38.90 -3.41
CA HIS A 15 12.87 37.70 -4.03
C HIS A 15 12.35 36.44 -3.34
N ARG A 16 12.34 36.38 -2.00
CA ARG A 16 11.75 35.23 -1.27
C ARG A 16 10.26 35.07 -1.53
N ARG A 17 9.52 36.17 -1.69
CA ARG A 17 8.09 36.15 -2.03
C ARG A 17 7.80 35.70 -3.47
N LEU A 18 8.76 35.87 -4.39
CA LEU A 18 8.59 35.58 -5.81
C LEU A 18 9.25 34.27 -6.26
N ALA A 19 10.26 33.77 -5.54
CA ALA A 19 11.05 32.58 -5.91
C ALA A 19 10.26 31.25 -5.95
N GLY A 20 9.11 31.16 -5.26
CA GLY A 20 8.25 29.98 -5.25
C GLY A 20 7.15 29.97 -6.31
N ARG A 21 7.18 30.91 -7.28
CA ARG A 21 6.10 31.04 -8.28
C ARG A 21 6.34 30.11 -9.46
N ALA A 22 5.27 29.44 -9.88
CA ALA A 22 5.23 28.66 -11.11
C ALA A 22 5.13 29.52 -12.41
N ASP A 23 5.35 30.83 -12.36
CA ASP A 23 5.33 31.71 -13.54
C ASP A 23 6.55 32.65 -13.60
N SER A 24 7.00 32.94 -14.82
CA SER A 24 8.20 33.73 -15.11
C SER A 24 7.91 35.22 -15.38
N GLU A 25 6.74 35.72 -14.95
CA GLU A 25 6.33 37.10 -15.21
C GLU A 25 7.19 38.13 -14.47
N HIS A 26 7.60 37.81 -13.24
CA HIS A 26 8.49 38.66 -12.46
C HIS A 26 9.90 38.74 -13.07
N GLU A 27 10.44 37.60 -13.53
CA GLU A 27 11.72 37.54 -14.23
C GLU A 27 11.72 38.41 -15.49
N GLN A 28 10.64 38.35 -16.28
CA GLN A 28 10.50 39.16 -17.50
C GLN A 28 10.50 40.66 -17.19
N ILE A 29 9.82 41.09 -16.12
CA ILE A 29 9.80 42.50 -15.71
C ILE A 29 11.20 42.97 -15.29
N VAL A 30 11.94 42.15 -14.56
CA VAL A 30 13.33 42.46 -14.16
C VAL A 30 14.23 42.55 -15.39
N ILE A 31 14.18 41.55 -16.28
CA ILE A 31 14.95 41.54 -17.53
C ILE A 31 14.66 42.79 -18.37
N ARG A 32 13.38 43.19 -18.48
CA ARG A 32 12.99 44.40 -19.19
C ARG A 32 13.65 45.64 -18.61
N ILE A 33 13.60 45.84 -17.29
CA ILE A 33 14.21 47.00 -16.64
C ILE A 33 15.72 47.04 -16.94
N VAL A 34 16.41 45.90 -16.82
CA VAL A 34 17.86 45.81 -17.09
C VAL A 34 18.17 46.14 -18.55
N ILE A 35 17.50 45.50 -19.51
CA ILE A 35 17.75 45.72 -20.94
C ILE A 35 17.45 47.17 -21.34
N THR A 36 16.30 47.71 -20.92
CA THR A 36 15.90 49.08 -21.25
C THR A 36 16.88 50.11 -20.67
N THR A 37 17.37 49.88 -19.44
CA THR A 37 18.38 50.74 -18.81
C THR A 37 19.71 50.66 -19.54
N ALA A 38 20.17 49.45 -19.91
CA ALA A 38 21.40 49.27 -20.66
C ALA A 38 21.35 49.94 -22.03
N MET A 39 20.23 49.82 -22.74
CA MET A 39 20.01 50.50 -24.03
C MET A 39 20.10 52.02 -23.90
N PHE A 40 19.47 52.59 -22.86
CA PHE A 40 19.50 54.04 -22.64
C PHE A 40 20.90 54.55 -22.28
N LEU A 41 21.62 53.84 -21.39
CA LEU A 41 23.00 54.18 -21.04
C LEU A 41 23.92 54.10 -22.26
N TYR A 42 23.72 53.09 -23.12
CA TYR A 42 24.47 52.98 -24.37
C TYR A 42 24.26 54.20 -25.27
N ILE A 43 23.00 54.61 -25.50
CA ILE A 43 22.69 55.80 -26.32
C ILE A 43 23.24 57.09 -25.70
N ILE A 44 23.32 57.23 -24.38
CA ILE A 44 23.96 58.42 -23.78
C ILE A 44 25.49 58.38 -23.95
N SER A 45 26.08 57.18 -23.95
CA SER A 45 27.54 57.01 -23.96
C SER A 45 28.19 57.15 -25.34
N VAL A 46 27.44 56.90 -26.41
CA VAL A 46 27.95 56.97 -27.79
C VAL A 46 28.00 58.42 -28.26
N ASP A 47 29.01 58.78 -29.05
CA ASP A 47 29.09 60.09 -29.69
C ASP A 47 28.19 60.13 -30.93
N HIS A 48 27.23 61.05 -30.95
CA HIS A 48 26.21 61.20 -31.99
C HIS A 48 26.46 62.40 -32.91
N GLY A 49 27.56 63.14 -32.71
CA GLY A 49 27.82 64.40 -33.42
C GLY A 49 27.01 65.58 -32.88
N ALA A 50 27.55 66.79 -33.00
CA ALA A 50 27.06 67.98 -32.30
C ALA A 50 25.65 68.46 -32.75
N GLU A 51 25.25 68.22 -34.00
CA GLU A 51 23.98 68.72 -34.56
C GLU A 51 22.76 67.86 -34.18
N ASP A 52 22.95 66.55 -33.93
CA ASP A 52 21.87 65.59 -33.70
C ASP A 52 21.82 65.02 -32.27
N ALA A 53 22.91 65.11 -31.50
CA ALA A 53 23.00 64.53 -30.15
C ALA A 53 21.85 64.95 -29.22
N ALA A 54 21.48 66.24 -29.20
CA ALA A 54 20.43 66.74 -28.32
C ALA A 54 19.04 66.18 -28.66
N ARG A 55 18.76 65.97 -29.96
CA ARG A 55 17.49 65.38 -30.42
C ARG A 55 17.42 63.89 -30.09
N ILE A 56 18.46 63.15 -30.43
CA ILE A 56 18.54 61.69 -30.22
C ILE A 56 18.43 61.34 -28.74
N VAL A 57 19.17 62.04 -27.87
CA VAL A 57 19.13 61.81 -26.42
C VAL A 57 17.75 62.14 -25.85
N ARG A 58 17.13 63.26 -26.26
CA ARG A 58 15.79 63.65 -25.78
C ARG A 58 14.74 62.63 -26.19
N ASP A 59 14.70 62.25 -27.45
CA ASP A 59 13.66 61.36 -27.98
C ASP A 59 13.84 59.93 -27.41
N SER A 60 15.08 59.47 -27.26
CA SER A 60 15.40 58.20 -26.57
C SER A 60 15.06 58.23 -25.08
N ALA A 61 15.23 59.37 -24.40
CA ALA A 61 14.82 59.54 -23.01
C ALA A 61 13.30 59.44 -22.82
N LEU A 62 12.50 59.91 -23.78
CA LEU A 62 11.04 59.76 -23.74
C LEU A 62 10.62 58.28 -23.86
N ILE A 63 11.26 57.53 -24.76
CA ILE A 63 11.00 56.09 -24.93
C ILE A 63 11.42 55.32 -23.67
N TYR A 64 12.59 55.64 -23.11
CA TYR A 64 13.05 55.06 -21.85
C TYR A 64 12.08 55.36 -20.70
N ALA A 65 11.65 56.62 -20.56
CA ALA A 65 10.70 57.03 -19.53
C ALA A 65 9.36 56.27 -19.65
N PHE A 66 8.85 56.09 -20.87
CA PHE A 66 7.68 55.26 -21.12
C PHE A 66 7.90 53.80 -20.68
N ALA A 67 8.97 53.16 -21.15
CA ALA A 67 9.26 51.76 -20.86
C ALA A 67 9.51 51.51 -19.36
N ALA A 68 10.23 52.41 -18.69
CA ALA A 68 10.47 52.36 -17.25
C ALA A 68 9.15 52.51 -16.46
N THR A 69 8.33 53.50 -16.81
CA THR A 69 7.03 53.73 -16.13
C THR A 69 6.09 52.54 -16.31
N ALA A 70 6.00 52.00 -17.53
CA ALA A 70 5.21 50.81 -17.81
C ALA A 70 5.74 49.57 -17.05
N SER A 71 7.06 49.40 -16.96
CA SER A 71 7.68 48.30 -16.20
C SER A 71 7.37 48.38 -14.70
N VAL A 72 7.48 49.57 -14.11
CA VAL A 72 7.11 49.81 -12.71
C VAL A 72 5.61 49.57 -12.51
N GLY A 73 4.75 50.06 -13.41
CA GLY A 73 3.31 49.83 -13.35
C GLY A 73 2.94 48.34 -13.40
N LEU A 74 3.59 47.56 -14.25
CA LEU A 74 3.39 46.11 -14.34
C LEU A 74 3.92 45.38 -13.10
N LEU A 75 5.03 45.83 -12.52
CA LEU A 75 5.55 45.31 -11.25
C LEU A 75 4.57 45.57 -10.10
N VAL A 76 4.09 46.82 -9.97
CA VAL A 76 3.08 47.19 -8.97
C VAL A 76 1.80 46.36 -9.16
N HIS A 77 1.34 46.19 -10.40
CA HIS A 77 0.17 45.37 -10.68
C HIS A 77 0.40 43.88 -10.35
N LEU A 78 1.60 43.34 -10.59
CA LEU A 78 1.95 41.97 -10.20
C LEU A 78 1.95 41.81 -8.67
N LEU A 79 2.48 42.78 -7.94
CA LEU A 79 2.51 42.75 -6.47
C LEU A 79 1.12 42.92 -5.86
N ALA A 80 0.25 43.72 -6.48
CA ALA A 80 -1.13 43.89 -6.05
C ALA A 80 -2.01 42.68 -6.41
N ARG A 81 -1.78 42.06 -7.58
CA ARG A 81 -2.54 40.91 -8.08
C ARG A 81 -1.60 39.79 -8.56
N PRO A 82 -1.14 38.94 -7.63
CA PRO A 82 -0.15 37.90 -7.89
C PRO A 82 -0.70 36.67 -8.64
N ARG A 83 -1.86 36.76 -9.30
CA ARG A 83 -2.38 35.68 -10.16
C ARG A 83 -1.89 35.84 -11.59
N ARG A 84 -1.75 34.74 -12.33
CA ARG A 84 -1.44 34.77 -13.78
C ARG A 84 -2.45 35.66 -14.50
N SER A 85 -1.97 36.58 -15.33
CA SER A 85 -2.83 37.56 -16.03
C SER A 85 -2.44 37.64 -17.50
N PRO A 86 -3.27 37.14 -18.42
CA PRO A 86 -3.04 37.27 -19.85
C PRO A 86 -2.92 38.74 -20.29
N ALA A 87 -3.71 39.63 -19.68
CA ALA A 87 -3.65 41.07 -19.95
C ALA A 87 -2.29 41.67 -19.58
N ARG A 88 -1.71 41.29 -18.43
CA ARG A 88 -0.39 41.78 -18.00
C ARG A 88 0.71 41.30 -18.95
N ARG A 89 0.65 40.06 -19.42
CA ARG A 89 1.59 39.51 -20.43
C ARG A 89 1.48 40.25 -21.75
N PHE A 90 0.27 40.53 -22.23
CA PHE A 90 0.04 41.30 -23.45
C PHE A 90 0.56 42.74 -23.32
N CYS A 91 0.24 43.43 -22.23
CA CYS A 91 0.81 44.76 -21.94
C CYS A 91 2.34 44.70 -21.93
N GLY A 92 2.93 43.63 -21.39
CA GLY A 92 4.36 43.40 -21.43
C GLY A 92 4.92 43.29 -22.85
N ILE A 93 4.28 42.52 -23.72
CA ILE A 93 4.66 42.41 -25.15
C ILE A 93 4.62 43.79 -25.81
N VAL A 94 3.54 44.55 -25.59
CA VAL A 94 3.39 45.89 -26.15
C VAL A 94 4.49 46.84 -25.65
N THR A 95 4.80 46.82 -24.35
CA THR A 95 5.89 47.63 -23.79
C THR A 95 7.24 47.26 -24.38
N ASP A 96 7.56 45.97 -24.49
CA ASP A 96 8.84 45.52 -25.06
C ASP A 96 8.94 45.86 -26.56
N ALA A 97 7.88 45.63 -27.32
CA ALA A 97 7.85 45.90 -28.75
C ALA A 97 7.98 47.40 -29.05
N ILE A 98 7.23 48.25 -28.33
CA ILE A 98 7.34 49.71 -28.46
C ILE A 98 8.69 50.21 -27.95
N GLY A 99 9.17 49.70 -26.82
CA GLY A 99 10.43 50.14 -26.22
C GLY A 99 11.63 49.90 -27.14
N VAL A 100 11.77 48.67 -27.66
CA VAL A 100 12.91 48.33 -28.53
C VAL A 100 12.79 48.98 -29.91
N ASN A 101 11.62 48.90 -30.56
CA ASN A 101 11.43 49.55 -31.87
C ASN A 101 11.51 51.07 -31.78
N GLY A 102 10.96 51.68 -30.72
CA GLY A 102 11.07 53.11 -30.47
C GLY A 102 12.51 53.55 -30.31
N ALA A 103 13.30 52.81 -29.52
CA ALA A 103 14.72 53.11 -29.35
C ALA A 103 15.48 53.02 -30.68
N MET A 104 15.14 52.06 -31.55
CA MET A 104 15.71 51.94 -32.89
C MET A 104 15.27 53.06 -33.84
N PHE A 105 14.06 53.58 -33.68
CA PHE A 105 13.55 54.71 -34.44
C PHE A 105 14.24 56.03 -34.06
N ALA A 106 14.41 56.28 -32.76
CA ALA A 106 14.94 57.54 -32.23
C ALA A 106 16.47 57.58 -32.09
N GLY A 107 17.13 56.42 -31.93
CA GLY A 107 18.54 56.31 -31.55
C GLY A 107 19.57 56.42 -32.68
N GLY A 108 19.16 56.84 -33.89
CA GLY A 108 20.05 56.99 -35.04
C GLY A 108 20.74 55.68 -35.46
N GLU A 109 21.92 55.78 -36.08
CA GLU A 109 22.70 54.62 -36.54
C GLU A 109 23.19 53.72 -35.38
N ALA A 110 23.51 54.31 -34.22
CA ALA A 110 23.98 53.58 -33.04
C ALA A 110 22.94 52.53 -32.56
N ALA A 111 21.65 52.81 -32.73
CA ALA A 111 20.58 51.91 -32.30
C ALA A 111 20.39 50.68 -33.20
N MET A 112 21.11 50.55 -34.32
CA MET A 112 21.09 49.34 -35.15
C MET A 112 21.52 48.08 -34.36
N LEU A 113 22.40 48.26 -33.36
CA LEU A 113 22.85 47.18 -32.47
C LEU A 113 21.70 46.57 -31.63
N PHE A 114 20.55 47.24 -31.53
CA PHE A 114 19.41 46.74 -30.76
C PHE A 114 18.55 45.73 -31.51
N PHE A 115 18.77 45.51 -32.81
CA PHE A 115 17.98 44.53 -33.57
C PHE A 115 17.97 43.11 -32.94
N PRO A 116 19.10 42.52 -32.49
CA PRO A 116 19.07 41.23 -31.80
C PRO A 116 18.20 41.22 -30.54
N LEU A 117 18.00 42.37 -29.88
CA LEU A 117 17.11 42.47 -28.72
C LEU A 117 15.63 42.32 -29.11
N LEU A 118 15.23 42.64 -30.35
CA LEU A 118 13.89 42.34 -30.86
C LEU A 118 13.67 40.82 -30.93
N LEU A 119 14.61 40.09 -31.54
CA LEU A 119 14.55 38.62 -31.60
C LEU A 119 14.56 38.00 -30.20
N TRP A 120 15.45 38.48 -29.31
CA TRP A 120 15.50 38.04 -27.92
C TRP A 120 14.15 38.26 -27.21
N SER A 121 13.53 39.42 -27.40
CA SER A 121 12.23 39.75 -26.80
C SER A 121 11.13 38.82 -27.31
N ILE A 122 11.03 38.64 -28.64
CA ILE A 122 10.02 37.77 -29.28
C ILE A 122 10.16 36.32 -28.78
N LEU A 123 11.37 35.78 -28.85
CA LEU A 123 11.66 34.42 -28.38
C LEU A 123 11.44 34.28 -26.87
N GLY A 124 11.80 35.30 -26.10
CA GLY A 124 11.61 35.34 -24.66
C GLY A 124 10.14 35.26 -24.24
N HIS A 125 9.24 35.91 -24.99
CA HIS A 125 7.79 35.77 -24.79
C HIS A 125 7.28 34.39 -25.23
N GLY A 126 7.83 33.85 -26.31
CA GLY A 126 7.47 32.53 -26.82
C GLY A 126 7.83 31.38 -25.88
N PHE A 127 9.07 31.30 -25.43
CA PHE A 127 9.51 30.23 -24.53
C PHE A 127 8.86 30.27 -23.15
N ARG A 128 8.53 31.47 -22.65
CA ARG A 128 7.93 31.63 -21.32
C ARG A 128 6.42 31.43 -21.29
N TYR A 129 5.73 31.86 -22.35
CA TYR A 129 4.27 31.94 -22.33
C TYR A 129 3.59 31.11 -23.42
N GLY A 130 4.35 30.56 -24.36
CA GLY A 130 3.88 29.62 -25.38
C GLY A 130 3.75 30.23 -26.78
N ARG A 131 3.30 29.38 -27.71
CA ARG A 131 3.26 29.66 -29.17
C ARG A 131 2.39 30.87 -29.54
N LEU A 132 1.28 31.09 -28.82
CA LEU A 132 0.41 32.25 -29.07
C LEU A 132 1.14 33.57 -28.79
N TYR A 133 1.87 33.65 -27.68
CA TYR A 133 2.59 34.87 -27.30
C TYR A 133 3.81 35.11 -28.19
N LEU A 134 4.46 34.04 -28.67
CA LEU A 134 5.49 34.12 -29.71
C LEU A 134 4.94 34.78 -30.99
N ALA A 135 3.78 34.30 -31.47
CA ALA A 135 3.16 34.81 -32.69
C ALA A 135 2.73 36.27 -32.53
N VAL A 136 2.05 36.61 -31.43
CA VAL A 136 1.60 37.98 -31.16
C VAL A 136 2.78 38.95 -31.06
N SER A 137 3.85 38.58 -30.34
CA SER A 137 5.04 39.40 -30.21
C SER A 137 5.78 39.55 -31.54
N ALA A 138 5.90 38.47 -32.33
CA ALA A 138 6.53 38.50 -33.65
C ALA A 138 5.77 39.42 -34.62
N VAL A 139 4.44 39.28 -34.72
CA VAL A 139 3.62 40.12 -35.59
C VAL A 139 3.72 41.59 -35.20
N LEU A 140 3.52 41.90 -33.91
CA LEU A 140 3.59 43.29 -33.43
C LEU A 140 4.96 43.91 -33.67
N SER A 141 6.04 43.20 -33.34
CA SER A 141 7.41 43.70 -33.50
C SER A 141 7.79 43.84 -34.97
N THR A 142 7.34 42.95 -35.85
CA THR A 142 7.59 43.03 -37.29
C THR A 142 6.90 44.25 -37.90
N VAL A 143 5.62 44.49 -37.56
CA VAL A 143 4.88 45.66 -38.05
C VAL A 143 5.54 46.96 -37.60
N LEU A 144 5.93 47.06 -36.32
CA LEU A 144 6.63 48.23 -35.81
C LEU A 144 8.00 48.42 -36.46
N PHE A 145 8.76 47.34 -36.68
CA PHE A 145 10.08 47.39 -37.30
C PHE A 145 10.03 47.80 -38.77
N ILE A 146 9.02 47.33 -39.53
CA ILE A 146 8.76 47.85 -40.89
C ILE A 146 8.54 49.37 -40.84
N GLY A 147 7.80 49.86 -39.84
CA GLY A 147 7.67 51.28 -39.57
C GLY A 147 9.01 51.98 -39.33
N VAL A 148 9.90 51.37 -38.52
CA VAL A 148 11.26 51.89 -38.27
C VAL A 148 12.04 52.03 -39.58
N VAL A 149 12.06 50.98 -40.40
CA VAL A 149 12.79 50.96 -41.69
C VAL A 149 12.25 52.00 -42.67
N VAL A 150 10.92 52.12 -42.79
CA VAL A 150 10.28 53.02 -43.77
C VAL A 150 10.34 54.48 -43.32
N LEU A 151 10.23 54.76 -42.02
CA LEU A 151 10.06 56.12 -41.51
C LEU A 151 11.36 56.75 -41.01
N SER A 152 12.32 55.97 -40.50
CA SER A 152 13.56 56.50 -39.92
C SER A 152 14.62 56.76 -40.99
N PRO A 153 15.16 57.98 -41.12
CA PRO A 153 16.24 58.29 -42.07
C PRO A 153 17.48 57.43 -41.87
N ALA A 154 17.83 57.06 -40.63
CA ALA A 154 19.00 56.24 -40.32
C ALA A 154 18.88 54.80 -40.85
N TRP A 155 17.66 54.29 -41.03
CA TRP A 155 17.40 52.95 -41.51
C TRP A 155 17.09 52.89 -43.02
N ARG A 156 16.78 54.03 -43.64
CA ARG A 156 16.55 54.14 -45.08
C ARG A 156 17.87 54.02 -45.84
N GLY A 157 17.96 53.07 -46.77
CA GLY A 157 19.10 52.92 -47.69
C GLY A 157 20.03 51.74 -47.40
N LEU A 158 19.69 50.86 -46.45
CA LEU A 158 20.44 49.62 -46.15
C LEU A 158 20.29 48.51 -47.22
N GLY A 159 19.45 48.73 -48.24
CA GLY A 159 19.41 47.94 -49.48
C GLY A 159 18.76 46.56 -49.35
N VAL A 160 19.56 45.50 -49.24
CA VAL A 160 19.08 44.11 -49.10
C VAL A 160 19.01 43.70 -47.62
N LEU A 161 19.74 44.41 -46.75
CA LEU A 161 19.86 44.08 -45.34
C LEU A 161 18.55 44.27 -44.58
N ASP A 162 17.79 45.33 -44.85
CA ASP A 162 16.48 45.59 -44.24
C ASP A 162 15.45 44.50 -44.56
N ILE A 163 15.40 44.03 -45.82
CA ILE A 163 14.59 42.89 -46.24
C ILE A 163 15.01 41.64 -45.47
N GLY A 164 16.32 41.37 -45.35
CA GLY A 164 16.85 40.24 -44.59
C GLY A 164 16.47 40.27 -43.10
N LEU A 165 16.54 41.45 -42.47
CA LEU A 165 16.18 41.65 -41.07
C LEU A 165 14.67 41.46 -40.85
N VAL A 166 13.81 42.05 -41.69
CA VAL A 166 12.35 41.83 -41.63
C VAL A 166 12.01 40.36 -41.86
N MET A 167 12.63 39.70 -42.85
CA MET A 167 12.45 38.27 -43.09
C MET A 167 12.86 37.44 -41.88
N SER A 168 13.93 37.79 -41.17
CA SER A 168 14.36 37.06 -39.97
C SER A 168 13.36 37.17 -38.82
N LEU A 169 12.65 38.30 -38.68
CA LEU A 169 11.59 38.49 -37.67
C LEU A 169 10.34 37.63 -37.95
N VAL A 170 10.20 37.10 -39.17
CA VAL A 170 9.12 36.17 -39.53
C VAL A 170 9.62 34.73 -39.52
N MET A 171 10.75 34.45 -40.18
CA MET A 171 11.27 33.09 -40.35
C MET A 171 11.76 32.48 -39.04
N LEU A 172 12.53 33.21 -38.22
CA LEU A 172 13.06 32.67 -36.98
C LEU A 172 11.94 32.35 -35.98
N PRO A 173 11.00 33.27 -35.65
CA PRO A 173 9.88 32.93 -34.78
C PRO A 173 8.99 31.82 -35.37
N GLY A 174 8.81 31.76 -36.69
CA GLY A 174 8.08 30.68 -37.34
C GLY A 174 8.75 29.31 -37.12
N TYR A 175 10.06 29.22 -37.27
CA TYR A 175 10.83 28.00 -36.98
C TYR A 175 10.73 27.60 -35.50
N PHE A 176 10.91 28.56 -34.58
CA PHE A 176 10.77 28.30 -33.15
C PHE A 176 9.35 27.91 -32.75
N ALA A 177 8.31 28.42 -33.43
CA ALA A 177 6.93 28.01 -33.19
C ALA A 177 6.69 26.53 -33.54
N VAL A 178 7.34 26.02 -34.60
CA VAL A 178 7.31 24.59 -34.95
C VAL A 178 8.07 23.77 -33.93
N LEU A 179 9.27 24.21 -33.53
CA LEU A 179 10.09 23.51 -32.54
C LEU A 179 9.38 23.42 -31.18
N LEU A 180 8.79 24.52 -30.73
CA LEU A 180 8.05 24.57 -29.47
C LEU A 180 6.84 23.63 -29.51
N GLY A 181 6.13 23.57 -30.64
CA GLY A 181 5.03 22.61 -30.82
C GLY A 181 5.46 21.15 -30.81
N LYS A 182 6.63 20.83 -31.39
CA LYS A 182 7.20 19.46 -31.31
C LYS A 182 7.58 19.09 -29.88
N LEU A 183 8.18 20.02 -29.13
CA LEU A 183 8.55 19.80 -27.74
C LEU A 183 7.32 19.62 -26.84
N GLU A 184 6.33 20.52 -26.95
CA GLU A 184 5.05 20.41 -26.24
C GLU A 184 4.37 19.06 -26.52
N GLY A 185 4.33 18.65 -27.79
CA GLY A 185 3.74 17.35 -28.18
C GLY A 185 4.52 16.14 -27.66
N ALA A 186 5.86 16.20 -27.61
CA ALA A 186 6.68 15.13 -27.06
C ALA A 186 6.49 14.98 -25.54
N VAL A 187 6.45 16.10 -24.81
CA VAL A 187 6.19 16.12 -23.36
C VAL A 187 4.79 15.56 -23.06
N HIS A 188 3.76 16.02 -23.78
CA HIS A 188 2.39 15.51 -23.57
C HIS A 188 2.30 14.00 -23.82
N LYS A 189 2.90 13.50 -24.90
CA LYS A 189 2.94 12.05 -25.18
C LYS A 189 3.64 11.26 -24.08
N ALA A 190 4.73 11.79 -23.51
CA ALA A 190 5.43 11.15 -22.40
C ALA A 190 4.57 11.15 -21.11
N GLU A 191 3.90 12.26 -20.80
CA GLU A 191 2.99 12.36 -19.66
C GLU A 191 1.78 11.41 -19.81
N ASP A 192 1.16 11.37 -20.99
CA ASP A 192 0.03 10.48 -21.28
C ASP A 192 0.44 9.00 -21.18
N ALA A 193 1.60 8.64 -21.71
CA ALA A 193 2.14 7.28 -21.58
C ALA A 193 2.40 6.91 -20.12
N SER A 194 2.97 7.83 -19.32
CA SER A 194 3.21 7.61 -17.88
C SER A 194 1.91 7.45 -17.09
N ARG A 195 0.89 8.27 -17.40
CA ARG A 195 -0.45 8.16 -16.80
C ARG A 195 -1.14 6.85 -17.19
N ALA A 196 -1.01 6.42 -18.45
CA ALA A 196 -1.54 5.15 -18.91
C ALA A 196 -0.87 3.96 -18.21
N LYS A 197 0.47 3.96 -18.08
CA LYS A 197 1.24 2.97 -17.29
C LYS A 197 0.72 2.90 -15.85
N SER A 198 0.56 4.06 -15.20
CA SER A 198 0.06 4.14 -13.81
C SER A 198 -1.36 3.59 -13.65
N ARG A 199 -2.29 3.96 -14.54
CA ARG A 199 -3.67 3.45 -14.50
C ARG A 199 -3.73 1.96 -14.78
N PHE A 200 -2.97 1.48 -15.76
CA PHE A 200 -2.87 0.06 -16.07
C PHE A 200 -2.44 -0.75 -14.85
N LEU A 201 -1.37 -0.32 -14.17
CA LEU A 201 -0.89 -1.00 -12.96
C LEU A 201 -1.93 -0.97 -11.83
N ALA A 202 -2.62 0.14 -11.61
CA ALA A 202 -3.69 0.23 -10.62
C ALA A 202 -4.89 -0.68 -10.93
N THR A 203 -5.31 -0.78 -12.20
CA THR A 203 -6.37 -1.70 -12.61
C THR A 203 -5.91 -3.16 -12.50
N MET A 204 -4.73 -3.49 -13.02
CA MET A 204 -4.18 -4.85 -12.94
C MET A 204 -4.00 -5.32 -11.49
N SER A 205 -3.62 -4.43 -10.56
CA SER A 205 -3.64 -4.72 -9.12
C SER A 205 -4.96 -5.30 -8.66
N HIS A 206 -6.05 -4.59 -8.96
CA HIS A 206 -7.39 -4.96 -8.54
C HIS A 206 -7.85 -6.27 -9.20
N GLU A 207 -7.54 -6.42 -10.49
CA GLU A 207 -7.84 -7.62 -11.28
C GLU A 207 -7.04 -8.85 -10.81
N PHE A 208 -5.81 -8.68 -10.29
CA PHE A 208 -5.03 -9.78 -9.69
C PHE A 208 -5.41 -10.06 -8.25
N ARG A 209 -5.72 -9.04 -7.44
CA ARG A 209 -6.07 -9.18 -6.02
C ARG A 209 -7.38 -9.93 -5.82
N THR A 210 -8.41 -9.62 -6.60
CA THR A 210 -9.75 -10.24 -6.46
C THR A 210 -9.72 -11.77 -6.57
N PRO A 211 -9.20 -12.40 -7.64
CA PRO A 211 -9.14 -13.85 -7.74
C PRO A 211 -8.21 -14.47 -6.68
N LEU A 212 -7.14 -13.77 -6.31
CA LEU A 212 -6.17 -14.28 -5.34
C LEU A 212 -6.73 -14.30 -3.92
N ASN A 213 -7.50 -13.28 -3.54
CA ASN A 213 -8.23 -13.25 -2.28
C ASN A 213 -9.29 -14.35 -2.21
N ALA A 214 -9.95 -14.66 -3.32
CA ALA A 214 -10.88 -15.79 -3.38
C ALA A 214 -10.17 -17.13 -3.19
N VAL A 215 -8.98 -17.33 -3.79
CA VAL A 215 -8.15 -18.53 -3.58
C VAL A 215 -7.70 -18.64 -2.13
N ILE A 216 -7.21 -17.55 -1.53
CA ILE A 216 -6.80 -17.53 -0.11
C ILE A 216 -7.99 -17.86 0.78
N GLY A 217 -9.14 -17.19 0.59
CA GLY A 217 -10.36 -17.44 1.35
C GLY A 217 -10.84 -18.89 1.24
N MET A 218 -10.84 -19.46 0.04
CA MET A 218 -11.23 -20.86 -0.19
C MET A 218 -10.26 -21.84 0.49
N THR A 219 -8.95 -21.59 0.41
CA THR A 219 -7.95 -22.43 1.09
C THR A 219 -8.03 -22.34 2.61
N ASP A 220 -8.34 -21.16 3.16
CA ASP A 220 -8.58 -21.00 4.60
C ASP A 220 -9.87 -21.71 5.05
N LEU A 221 -10.94 -21.66 4.26
CA LEU A 221 -12.18 -22.41 4.51
C LEU A 221 -11.96 -23.93 4.43
N LEU A 222 -11.23 -24.42 3.41
CA LEU A 222 -10.93 -25.85 3.30
C LEU A 222 -10.18 -26.36 4.54
N ARG A 223 -9.31 -25.54 5.13
CA ARG A 223 -8.55 -25.90 6.33
C ARG A 223 -9.43 -26.05 7.58
N THR A 224 -10.62 -25.44 7.62
CA THR A 224 -11.58 -25.62 8.73
C THR A 224 -12.44 -26.87 8.56
N THR A 225 -12.35 -27.56 7.42
CA THR A 225 -13.02 -28.84 7.15
C THR A 225 -12.12 -30.03 7.52
N PRO A 226 -12.69 -31.23 7.74
CA PRO A 226 -11.89 -32.44 7.92
C PRO A 226 -11.13 -32.79 6.64
N LEU A 227 -9.81 -32.55 6.65
CA LEU A 227 -8.87 -32.90 5.58
C LEU A 227 -7.94 -34.04 6.01
N ASP A 228 -7.66 -34.96 5.10
CA ASP A 228 -6.57 -35.93 5.26
C ASP A 228 -5.19 -35.26 5.19
N ALA A 229 -4.13 -36.04 5.43
CA ALA A 229 -2.76 -35.50 5.50
C ALA A 229 -2.26 -34.94 4.15
N GLU A 230 -2.62 -35.59 3.04
CA GLU A 230 -2.21 -35.18 1.69
C GLU A 230 -2.98 -33.93 1.25
N GLN A 231 -4.30 -33.90 1.48
CA GLN A 231 -5.15 -32.75 1.24
C GLN A 231 -4.71 -31.53 2.05
N ARG A 232 -4.34 -31.72 3.32
CA ARG A 232 -3.86 -30.63 4.18
C ARG A 232 -2.56 -30.02 3.65
N ASP A 233 -1.65 -30.85 3.15
CA ASP A 233 -0.40 -30.39 2.54
C ASP A 233 -0.64 -29.64 1.21
N MET A 234 -1.54 -30.15 0.36
CA MET A 234 -1.96 -29.47 -0.87
C MET A 234 -2.59 -28.10 -0.59
N VAL A 235 -3.47 -28.01 0.41
CA VAL A 235 -4.11 -26.76 0.83
C VAL A 235 -3.08 -25.79 1.38
N ALA A 236 -2.15 -26.26 2.23
CA ALA A 236 -1.07 -25.42 2.78
C ALA A 236 -0.14 -24.87 1.67
N THR A 237 0.23 -25.73 0.71
CA THR A 237 1.07 -25.36 -0.43
C THR A 237 0.37 -24.34 -1.33
N THR A 238 -0.91 -24.58 -1.67
CA THR A 238 -1.71 -23.66 -2.50
C THR A 238 -1.83 -22.29 -1.84
N ARG A 239 -2.09 -22.26 -0.52
CA ARG A 239 -2.19 -21.02 0.25
C ARG A 239 -0.86 -20.26 0.28
N SER A 240 0.25 -20.96 0.49
CA SER A 240 1.59 -20.36 0.48
C SER A 240 1.91 -19.74 -0.90
N ALA A 241 1.58 -20.45 -1.98
CA ALA A 241 1.75 -19.94 -3.34
C ALA A 241 0.87 -18.71 -3.61
N ALA A 242 -0.37 -18.71 -3.14
CA ALA A 242 -1.29 -17.58 -3.29
C ALA A 242 -0.81 -16.33 -2.53
N HIS A 243 -0.38 -16.47 -1.27
CA HIS A 243 0.21 -15.36 -0.52
C HIS A 243 1.49 -14.83 -1.15
N SER A 244 2.36 -15.73 -1.65
CA SER A 244 3.59 -15.33 -2.36
C SER A 244 3.27 -14.51 -3.60
N LEU A 245 2.28 -14.92 -4.40
CA LEU A 245 1.85 -14.15 -5.57
C LEU A 245 1.27 -12.79 -5.18
N LEU A 246 0.54 -12.72 -4.06
CA LEU A 246 -0.07 -11.47 -3.59
C LEU A 246 1.00 -10.47 -3.16
N ALA A 247 2.01 -10.96 -2.42
CA ALA A 247 3.18 -10.17 -2.05
C ALA A 247 3.88 -9.63 -3.30
N LEU A 248 4.13 -10.46 -4.31
CA LEU A 248 4.76 -10.02 -5.56
C LEU A 248 3.94 -8.97 -6.33
N VAL A 249 2.62 -9.12 -6.37
CA VAL A 249 1.74 -8.11 -6.98
C VAL A 249 1.85 -6.79 -6.20
N ASN A 250 1.83 -6.84 -4.86
CA ASN A 250 2.00 -5.65 -4.03
C ASN A 250 3.36 -4.98 -4.24
N ASP A 251 4.44 -5.76 -4.27
CA ASP A 251 5.81 -5.28 -4.53
C ASP A 251 5.91 -4.50 -5.85
N VAL A 252 5.34 -5.05 -6.93
CA VAL A 252 5.31 -4.38 -8.25
C VAL A 252 4.55 -3.05 -8.19
N LEU A 253 3.46 -3.00 -7.43
CA LEU A 253 2.64 -1.81 -7.30
C LEU A 253 3.29 -0.75 -6.43
N ASP A 254 3.97 -1.16 -5.37
CA ASP A 254 4.68 -0.25 -4.50
C ASP A 254 5.82 0.42 -5.28
N ILE A 255 6.60 -0.34 -6.07
CA ILE A 255 7.57 0.25 -7.01
C ILE A 255 6.90 1.23 -7.99
N ALA A 256 5.75 0.87 -8.55
CA ALA A 256 5.04 1.75 -9.49
C ALA A 256 4.53 3.05 -8.83
N LYS A 257 4.14 3.01 -7.55
CA LYS A 257 3.73 4.19 -6.77
C LYS A 257 4.92 5.06 -6.42
N ILE A 258 6.04 4.44 -6.04
CA ILE A 258 7.32 5.08 -5.74
C ILE A 258 7.86 5.81 -6.97
N GLU A 259 7.99 5.14 -8.13
CA GLU A 259 8.45 5.74 -9.41
C GLU A 259 7.60 6.97 -9.81
N ALA A 260 6.32 6.96 -9.46
CA ALA A 260 5.39 8.03 -9.77
C ALA A 260 5.37 9.17 -8.73
N GLY A 261 6.17 9.07 -7.66
CA GLY A 261 6.19 10.05 -6.56
C GLY A 261 4.88 10.12 -5.75
N ARG A 262 4.08 9.04 -5.76
CA ARG A 262 2.77 8.96 -5.07
C ARG A 262 2.81 8.14 -3.78
N PHE A 263 3.98 7.60 -3.41
CA PHE A 263 4.13 6.84 -2.17
C PHE A 263 4.26 7.80 -0.99
N VAL A 264 3.38 7.68 -0.01
CA VAL A 264 3.38 8.50 1.22
C VAL A 264 3.78 7.61 2.38
N ILE A 265 4.74 8.06 3.19
CA ILE A 265 5.14 7.39 4.41
C ILE A 265 4.34 7.98 5.56
N ASP A 266 3.50 7.16 6.18
CA ASP A 266 2.80 7.52 7.40
C ASP A 266 3.77 7.45 8.58
N GLU A 267 4.05 8.58 9.22
CA GLU A 267 4.76 8.61 10.49
C GLU A 267 3.81 8.23 11.63
N GLU A 268 4.02 7.06 12.23
CA GLU A 268 3.25 6.58 13.37
C GLU A 268 4.14 6.28 14.59
N PRO A 269 3.63 6.41 15.82
CA PRO A 269 4.33 5.93 17.01
C PRO A 269 4.41 4.40 17.04
N PHE A 270 5.57 3.85 17.36
CA PHE A 270 5.80 2.40 17.46
C PHE A 270 6.88 2.02 18.47
N ASP A 271 6.81 0.78 18.97
CA ASP A 271 7.85 0.16 19.80
C ASP A 271 8.82 -0.64 18.91
N LEU A 272 10.05 -0.15 18.78
CA LEU A 272 11.08 -0.77 17.95
C LEU A 272 11.48 -2.16 18.46
N HIS A 273 11.55 -2.36 19.78
CA HIS A 273 11.94 -3.64 20.35
C HIS A 273 10.90 -4.71 20.00
N ARG A 274 9.61 -4.36 20.12
CA ARG A 274 8.49 -5.24 19.72
C ARG A 274 8.51 -5.53 18.22
N GLN A 275 8.83 -4.55 17.38
CA GLN A 275 8.92 -4.74 15.94
C GLN A 275 10.06 -5.70 15.56
N LEU A 276 11.25 -5.53 16.13
CA LEU A 276 12.41 -6.40 15.89
C LEU A 276 12.18 -7.82 16.40
N ALA A 277 11.57 -7.98 17.58
CA ALA A 277 11.18 -9.29 18.11
C ALA A 277 10.14 -10.00 17.22
N THR A 278 9.21 -9.24 16.63
CA THR A 278 8.22 -9.79 15.68
C THR A 278 8.88 -10.23 14.38
N LEU A 279 9.80 -9.44 13.84
CA LEU A 279 10.56 -9.79 12.64
C LEU A 279 11.41 -11.06 12.86
N ARG A 280 12.12 -11.14 13.99
CA ARG A 280 12.93 -12.32 14.31
C ARG A 280 12.07 -13.57 14.34
N ARG A 281 10.94 -13.55 15.06
CA ARG A 281 10.03 -14.71 15.15
C ARG A 281 9.49 -15.13 13.78
N MET A 282 9.12 -14.17 12.95
CA MET A 282 8.61 -14.44 11.60
C MET A 282 9.61 -15.22 10.74
N LEU A 283 10.89 -14.85 10.81
CA LEU A 283 11.94 -15.42 9.96
C LEU A 283 12.74 -16.56 10.63
N TYR A 284 12.57 -16.76 11.93
CA TYR A 284 13.31 -17.77 12.70
C TYR A 284 13.05 -19.19 12.15
N HIS A 285 11.79 -19.52 11.84
CA HIS A 285 11.45 -20.83 11.29
C HIS A 285 12.10 -21.07 9.91
N GLU A 286 12.20 -20.04 9.07
CA GLU A 286 12.87 -20.13 7.76
C GLU A 286 14.38 -20.34 7.91
N ALA A 287 15.01 -19.66 8.87
CA ALA A 287 16.43 -19.86 9.18
C ALA A 287 16.69 -21.28 9.74
N GLN A 288 15.86 -21.73 10.70
CA GLN A 288 15.96 -23.06 11.31
C GLN A 288 15.72 -24.19 10.32
N ALA A 289 14.79 -24.04 9.37
CA ALA A 289 14.58 -25.01 8.31
C ALA A 289 15.84 -25.24 7.44
N LYS A 290 16.75 -24.27 7.42
CA LYS A 290 18.07 -24.37 6.76
C LYS A 290 19.22 -24.68 7.72
N GLY A 291 18.96 -24.85 9.01
CA GLY A 291 20.00 -25.03 10.05
C GLY A 291 20.85 -23.78 10.29
N LEU A 292 20.32 -22.59 9.99
CA LEU A 292 21.01 -21.30 10.19
C LEU A 292 20.61 -20.68 11.54
N TYR A 293 21.58 -20.07 12.23
CA TYR A 293 21.24 -19.20 13.35
C TYR A 293 20.69 -17.86 12.86
N LEU A 294 19.70 -17.30 13.57
CA LEU A 294 19.21 -15.94 13.35
C LEU A 294 19.29 -15.16 14.67
N ARG A 295 20.23 -14.21 14.73
CA ARG A 295 20.51 -13.41 15.94
C ARG A 295 20.11 -11.95 15.76
N LEU A 296 19.73 -11.32 16.87
CA LEU A 296 19.42 -9.91 16.96
C LEU A 296 20.41 -9.29 17.96
N ARG A 297 21.00 -8.15 17.61
CA ARG A 297 21.81 -7.32 18.51
C ARG A 297 21.26 -5.89 18.52
N LEU A 298 21.13 -5.31 19.70
CA LEU A 298 20.51 -4.01 19.91
C LEU A 298 21.35 -3.15 20.86
N ASP A 299 21.63 -1.91 20.47
CA ASP A 299 22.27 -0.93 21.35
C ASP A 299 21.29 -0.42 22.42
N PRO A 300 21.53 -0.65 23.74
CA PRO A 300 20.61 -0.29 24.83
C PRO A 300 20.33 1.20 24.97
N ARG A 301 21.12 2.05 24.30
CA ARG A 301 20.94 3.51 24.26
C ARG A 301 19.75 3.92 23.37
N ILE A 302 19.25 3.01 22.55
CA ILE A 302 18.11 3.27 21.66
C ILE A 302 16.82 3.26 22.47
N PRO A 303 15.97 4.30 22.37
CA PRO A 303 14.68 4.30 23.04
C PRO A 303 13.72 3.31 22.34
N PRO A 304 12.87 2.60 23.09
CA PRO A 304 11.91 1.66 22.50
C PRO A 304 10.84 2.39 21.69
N ALA A 305 10.32 3.52 22.19
CA ALA A 305 9.25 4.27 21.54
C ALA A 305 9.79 5.31 20.54
N LEU A 306 9.50 5.10 19.27
CA LEU A 306 9.91 5.94 18.14
C LEU A 306 8.70 6.35 17.30
N ILE A 307 8.84 7.44 16.54
CA ILE A 307 7.88 7.92 15.55
C ILE A 307 8.56 7.87 14.18
N GLY A 308 7.91 7.22 13.23
CA GLY A 308 8.39 7.10 11.86
C GLY A 308 7.55 6.11 11.04
N GLY A 309 8.03 5.79 9.84
CA GLY A 309 7.37 4.80 8.98
C GLY A 309 7.55 3.37 9.47
N ARG A 310 6.74 2.91 10.45
CA ARG A 310 6.82 1.53 10.99
C ARG A 310 6.67 0.48 9.90
N GLY A 311 5.68 0.63 9.01
CA GLY A 311 5.43 -0.27 7.88
C GLY A 311 6.61 -0.33 6.90
N PRO A 312 7.05 0.81 6.32
CA PRO A 312 8.24 0.88 5.48
C PRO A 312 9.50 0.28 6.14
N LEU A 313 9.75 0.60 7.41
CA LEU A 313 10.87 0.02 8.16
C LEU A 313 10.75 -1.50 8.26
N HIS A 314 9.55 -2.02 8.57
CA HIS A 314 9.32 -3.46 8.62
C HIS A 314 9.64 -4.10 7.27
N GLN A 315 9.15 -3.54 6.17
CA GLN A 315 9.38 -4.06 4.82
C GLN A 315 10.87 -4.07 4.44
N ILE A 316 11.59 -2.97 4.74
CA ILE A 316 13.04 -2.89 4.53
C ILE A 316 13.73 -4.04 5.24
N LEU A 317 13.48 -4.21 6.55
CA LEU A 317 14.15 -5.22 7.35
C LEU A 317 13.79 -6.65 6.91
N VAL A 318 12.52 -6.91 6.57
CA VAL A 318 12.09 -8.21 6.03
C VAL A 318 12.83 -8.52 4.72
N ASN A 319 12.89 -7.56 3.80
CA ASN A 319 13.58 -7.76 2.51
C ASN A 319 15.08 -8.04 2.70
N LEU A 320 15.75 -7.36 3.62
CA LEU A 320 17.17 -7.58 3.89
C LEU A 320 17.41 -8.92 4.60
N THR A 321 16.69 -9.22 5.68
CA THR A 321 16.88 -10.43 6.49
C THR A 321 16.44 -11.69 5.75
N ALA A 322 15.33 -11.66 5.02
CA ALA A 322 14.89 -12.81 4.22
C ALA A 322 15.88 -13.11 3.08
N ASN A 323 16.47 -12.09 2.45
CA ASN A 323 17.53 -12.30 1.46
C ASN A 323 18.78 -12.92 2.10
N ALA A 324 19.22 -12.43 3.25
CA ALA A 324 20.34 -13.01 3.99
C ALA A 324 20.12 -14.51 4.30
N ILE A 325 18.92 -14.89 4.78
CA ILE A 325 18.55 -16.29 5.02
C ILE A 325 18.53 -17.08 3.70
N LYS A 326 17.99 -16.49 2.63
CA LYS A 326 17.85 -17.14 1.33
C LYS A 326 19.20 -17.50 0.70
N PHE A 327 20.20 -16.61 0.80
CA PHE A 327 21.52 -16.78 0.16
C PHE A 327 22.62 -17.36 1.08
N THR A 328 22.27 -17.69 2.31
CA THR A 328 23.14 -18.41 3.25
C THR A 328 22.75 -19.89 3.29
N ASN A 329 23.76 -20.77 3.32
CA ASN A 329 23.58 -22.23 3.42
C ASN A 329 24.14 -22.79 4.73
N GLU A 330 25.23 -22.20 5.25
CA GLU A 330 25.89 -22.60 6.50
C GLU A 330 26.26 -21.34 7.29
N GLY A 331 26.28 -21.45 8.63
CA GLY A 331 26.49 -20.33 9.54
C GLY A 331 25.18 -19.67 9.94
N GLY A 332 25.02 -18.37 9.67
CA GLY A 332 23.80 -17.68 10.07
C GLY A 332 23.74 -16.20 9.70
N VAL A 333 22.73 -15.55 10.28
CA VAL A 333 22.35 -14.16 9.99
C VAL A 333 22.28 -13.38 11.31
N LEU A 334 22.92 -12.21 11.34
CA LEU A 334 22.90 -11.27 12.46
C LEU A 334 22.24 -9.96 12.03
N LEU A 335 21.13 -9.59 12.68
CA LEU A 335 20.55 -8.26 12.59
C LEU A 335 21.09 -7.39 13.73
N ASP A 336 21.88 -6.38 13.40
CA ASP A 336 22.54 -5.47 14.33
C ASP A 336 21.96 -4.06 14.22
N VAL A 337 21.51 -3.50 15.34
CA VAL A 337 20.88 -2.18 15.41
C VAL A 337 21.68 -1.28 16.34
N ARG A 338 22.30 -0.25 15.75
CA ARG A 338 23.24 0.66 16.44
C ARG A 338 22.80 2.11 16.36
N SER A 339 23.06 2.89 17.41
CA SER A 339 22.88 4.34 17.38
C SER A 339 24.16 5.04 16.90
N LEU A 340 24.06 5.86 15.85
CA LEU A 340 25.18 6.67 15.32
C LEU A 340 25.31 8.05 16.01
N GLY A 341 24.36 8.41 16.88
CA GLY A 341 24.43 9.56 17.78
C GLY A 341 23.94 10.93 17.26
N SER A 342 23.97 11.88 18.20
CA SER A 342 23.97 13.36 18.15
C SER A 342 22.68 14.17 18.37
N GLU A 343 21.47 13.66 18.10
CA GLU A 343 20.22 14.42 18.38
C GLU A 343 19.28 13.66 19.33
N PRO A 344 19.00 14.19 20.54
CA PRO A 344 18.14 13.51 21.53
C PRO A 344 16.71 13.24 21.06
N ASP A 345 16.20 14.07 20.14
CA ASP A 345 14.83 14.00 19.63
C ASP A 345 14.73 13.22 18.31
N ARG A 346 15.85 13.05 17.61
CA ARG A 346 15.94 12.36 16.30
C ARG A 346 17.18 11.47 16.22
N PRO A 347 17.26 10.36 16.98
CA PRO A 347 18.38 9.43 16.86
C PRO A 347 18.55 8.91 15.42
N ARG A 348 19.77 9.01 14.89
CA ARG A 348 20.16 8.25 13.69
C ARG A 348 20.50 6.83 14.08
N LEU A 349 19.72 5.89 13.57
CA LEU A 349 19.90 4.46 13.78
C LEU A 349 20.45 3.81 12.52
N ARG A 350 21.37 2.87 12.71
CA ARG A 350 21.90 1.99 11.66
C ARG A 350 21.39 0.58 11.91
N PHE A 351 20.64 0.06 10.94
CA PHE A 351 20.17 -1.32 10.88
C PHE A 351 21.08 -2.07 9.93
N GLU A 352 21.71 -3.14 10.37
CA GLU A 352 22.71 -3.86 9.59
C GLU A 352 22.47 -5.36 9.67
N VAL A 353 22.23 -6.00 8.51
CA VAL A 353 22.03 -7.43 8.37
C VAL A 353 23.31 -8.04 7.82
N HIS A 354 23.99 -8.81 8.66
CA HIS A 354 25.18 -9.59 8.29
C HIS A 354 24.79 -11.03 8.00
N ASP A 355 25.28 -11.57 6.90
CA ASP A 355 25.12 -12.96 6.50
C ASP A 355 26.48 -13.62 6.24
N THR A 356 26.59 -14.92 6.50
CA THR A 356 27.78 -15.73 6.20
C THR A 356 27.67 -16.44 4.85
N GLY A 357 26.86 -15.91 3.92
CA GLY A 357 26.51 -16.55 2.67
C GLY A 357 27.57 -16.43 1.56
N ILE A 358 27.11 -16.61 0.32
CA ILE A 358 27.99 -16.66 -0.88
C ILE A 358 28.74 -15.36 -1.16
N GLY A 359 28.30 -14.23 -0.60
CA GLY A 359 28.82 -12.90 -0.90
C GLY A 359 28.58 -12.45 -2.35
N ILE A 360 28.92 -11.19 -2.64
CA ILE A 360 28.56 -10.49 -3.87
C ILE A 360 29.81 -9.83 -4.48
N ALA A 361 30.05 -10.10 -5.76
CA ALA A 361 31.13 -9.48 -6.52
C ALA A 361 30.96 -7.95 -6.62
N VAL A 362 32.06 -7.21 -6.60
CA VAL A 362 32.06 -5.72 -6.54
C VAL A 362 31.29 -5.12 -7.72
N GLU A 363 31.37 -5.72 -8.90
CA GLU A 363 30.69 -5.27 -10.12
C GLU A 363 29.17 -5.53 -10.10
N ALA A 364 28.69 -6.38 -9.20
CA ALA A 364 27.27 -6.69 -9.01
C ALA A 364 26.63 -5.85 -7.90
N GLN A 365 27.41 -5.31 -6.95
CA GLN A 365 26.89 -4.61 -5.76
C GLN A 365 26.05 -3.36 -6.07
N GLN A 366 26.31 -2.68 -7.19
CA GLN A 366 25.45 -1.56 -7.63
C GLN A 366 24.19 -2.05 -8.33
N ARG A 367 24.29 -3.12 -9.15
CA ARG A 367 23.19 -3.66 -9.94
C ARG A 367 22.11 -4.34 -9.12
N ILE A 368 22.45 -4.92 -7.96
CA ILE A 368 21.47 -5.62 -7.09
C ILE A 368 20.41 -4.68 -6.50
N PHE A 369 20.64 -3.37 -6.50
CA PHE A 369 19.66 -2.37 -6.04
C PHE A 369 18.78 -1.83 -7.17
N GLU A 370 19.05 -2.20 -8.43
CA GLU A 370 18.20 -1.83 -9.57
C GLU A 370 16.94 -2.72 -9.61
N SER A 371 15.81 -2.17 -10.07
CA SER A 371 14.58 -2.93 -10.24
C SER A 371 14.79 -4.12 -11.20
N PHE A 372 14.46 -5.33 -10.75
CA PHE A 372 14.72 -6.59 -11.46
C PHE A 372 16.21 -6.94 -11.61
N GLY A 373 17.10 -6.23 -10.90
CA GLY A 373 18.53 -6.50 -10.86
C GLY A 373 18.83 -7.84 -10.18
N GLN A 374 19.57 -8.70 -10.86
CA GLN A 374 20.11 -9.95 -10.30
C GLN A 374 21.64 -9.96 -10.44
N ALA A 375 22.33 -10.54 -9.46
CA ALA A 375 23.80 -10.58 -9.45
C ALA A 375 24.38 -11.49 -10.55
N GLU A 376 23.62 -12.47 -11.05
CA GLU A 376 24.08 -13.51 -11.98
C GLU A 376 23.79 -13.18 -13.46
N GLY A 377 24.81 -13.34 -14.31
CA GLY A 377 24.65 -13.57 -15.75
C GLY A 377 24.69 -15.07 -16.04
N ASP A 378 23.74 -15.55 -16.85
CA ASP A 378 23.74 -16.85 -17.57
C ASP A 378 23.67 -18.19 -16.81
N THR A 379 23.29 -18.26 -15.52
CA THR A 379 22.92 -19.56 -14.90
C THR A 379 21.57 -19.51 -14.20
N PRO A 380 20.50 -20.17 -14.72
CA PRO A 380 19.18 -20.06 -14.13
C PRO A 380 18.90 -21.20 -13.12
N ARG A 381 18.15 -20.87 -12.05
CA ARG A 381 17.28 -21.77 -11.24
C ARG A 381 17.81 -22.39 -9.93
N ARG A 382 18.58 -21.70 -9.09
CA ARG A 382 18.77 -22.16 -7.69
C ARG A 382 18.14 -21.28 -6.61
N PHE A 383 18.05 -19.96 -6.82
CA PHE A 383 17.51 -19.02 -5.84
C PHE A 383 16.45 -18.09 -6.46
N GLY A 384 15.30 -18.65 -6.86
CA GLY A 384 14.20 -17.90 -7.50
C GLY A 384 13.71 -16.71 -6.66
N GLY A 385 13.80 -15.50 -7.20
CA GLY A 385 13.27 -14.28 -6.60
C GLY A 385 13.10 -13.20 -7.67
N THR A 386 12.17 -12.28 -7.49
CA THR A 386 11.80 -11.26 -8.48
C THR A 386 12.84 -10.15 -8.67
N GLY A 387 13.85 -10.07 -7.78
CA GLY A 387 14.84 -8.99 -7.81
C GLY A 387 14.28 -7.64 -7.38
N LEU A 388 13.07 -7.60 -6.79
CA LEU A 388 12.40 -6.36 -6.38
C LEU A 388 12.69 -5.98 -4.93
N GLY A 389 12.98 -6.94 -4.05
CA GLY A 389 13.10 -6.69 -2.61
C GLY A 389 14.18 -5.67 -2.22
N LEU A 390 15.37 -5.73 -2.83
CA LEU A 390 16.45 -4.76 -2.57
C LEU A 390 16.17 -3.40 -3.20
N ALA A 391 15.55 -3.36 -4.38
CA ALA A 391 15.11 -2.11 -5.01
C ALA A 391 14.06 -1.39 -4.15
N ILE A 392 13.06 -2.13 -3.64
CA ILE A 392 12.06 -1.60 -2.69
C ILE A 392 12.74 -1.11 -1.41
N ALA A 393 13.67 -1.87 -0.86
CA ALA A 393 14.39 -1.46 0.35
C ALA A 393 15.16 -0.14 0.14
N LYS A 394 15.80 0.03 -1.02
CA LYS A 394 16.49 1.28 -1.38
C LYS A 394 15.53 2.45 -1.51
N GLU A 395 14.48 2.30 -2.30
CA GLU A 395 13.51 3.38 -2.53
C GLU A 395 12.78 3.80 -1.24
N LEU A 396 12.35 2.85 -0.41
CA LEU A 396 11.74 3.15 0.89
C LEU A 396 12.73 3.87 1.81
N THR A 397 14.00 3.46 1.81
CA THR A 397 15.05 4.13 2.60
C THR A 397 15.24 5.58 2.13
N GLU A 398 15.32 5.81 0.82
CA GLU A 398 15.47 7.15 0.24
C GLU A 398 14.25 8.05 0.51
N LEU A 399 13.03 7.50 0.43
CA LEU A 399 11.79 8.20 0.82
C LEU A 399 11.76 8.55 2.31
N MET A 400 12.31 7.70 3.18
CA MET A 400 12.52 7.97 4.60
C MET A 400 13.70 8.92 4.87
N GLN A 401 14.31 9.51 3.83
CA GLN A 401 15.49 10.39 3.93
C GLN A 401 16.72 9.71 4.55
N GLY A 402 16.81 8.40 4.40
CA GLY A 402 17.93 7.57 4.84
C GLY A 402 18.93 7.24 3.75
N THR A 403 19.88 6.39 4.10
CA THR A 403 20.86 5.81 3.17
C THR A 403 20.93 4.30 3.32
N ILE A 404 21.12 3.59 2.22
CA ILE A 404 21.30 2.13 2.18
C ILE A 404 22.63 1.79 1.51
N GLY A 405 23.23 0.67 1.89
CA GLY A 405 24.39 0.15 1.19
C GLY A 405 24.71 -1.29 1.53
N VAL A 406 25.76 -1.81 0.90
CA VAL A 406 26.26 -3.17 1.09
C VAL A 406 27.77 -3.16 1.18
N VAL A 407 28.31 -4.02 2.03
CA VAL A 407 29.72 -4.41 2.05
C VAL A 407 29.76 -5.93 1.91
N SER A 408 30.35 -6.44 0.83
CA SER A 408 30.37 -7.87 0.57
C SER A 408 31.61 -8.27 -0.21
N ALA A 409 32.04 -9.52 -0.02
CA ALA A 409 33.09 -10.16 -0.80
C ALA A 409 32.71 -11.61 -1.09
N PRO A 410 32.97 -12.13 -2.31
CA PRO A 410 32.66 -13.52 -2.66
C PRO A 410 33.24 -14.52 -1.65
N GLY A 411 32.41 -15.39 -1.12
CA GLY A 411 32.76 -16.43 -0.13
C GLY A 411 32.96 -15.95 1.31
N GLN A 412 32.76 -14.66 1.60
CA GLN A 412 32.89 -14.09 2.95
C GLN A 412 31.54 -13.60 3.53
N GLY A 413 30.44 -13.75 2.78
CA GLY A 413 29.14 -13.23 3.16
C GLY A 413 28.91 -11.76 2.77
N SER A 414 27.84 -11.17 3.29
CA SER A 414 27.44 -9.79 3.00
C SER A 414 26.97 -9.07 4.26
N SER A 415 27.21 -7.77 4.31
CA SER A 415 26.62 -6.86 5.29
C SER A 415 25.81 -5.80 4.54
N PHE A 416 24.48 -5.88 4.66
CA PHE A 416 23.55 -4.88 4.16
C PHE A 416 23.18 -3.92 5.28
N TRP A 417 23.30 -2.62 5.06
CA TRP A 417 23.01 -1.63 6.08
C TRP A 417 22.05 -0.55 5.58
N VAL A 418 21.25 -0.03 6.51
CA VAL A 418 20.30 1.08 6.32
C VAL A 418 20.47 2.05 7.47
N GLU A 419 20.58 3.34 7.17
CA GLU A 419 20.65 4.42 8.15
C GLU A 419 19.42 5.29 8.06
N LEU A 420 18.71 5.44 9.18
CA LEU A 420 17.46 6.20 9.27
C LEU A 420 17.49 7.15 10.47
N ALA A 421 16.94 8.35 10.29
CA ALA A 421 16.69 9.28 11.38
C ALA A 421 15.24 9.10 11.85
N LEU A 422 15.05 8.54 13.05
CA LEU A 422 13.73 8.31 13.63
C LEU A 422 13.49 9.30 14.76
N ARG A 423 12.26 9.79 14.90
CA ARG A 423 11.90 10.69 16.00
C ARG A 423 11.67 9.89 17.27
N ARG A 424 12.05 10.43 18.42
CA ARG A 424 11.66 9.84 19.71
C ARG A 424 10.19 10.16 19.99
N ASP A 425 9.45 9.22 20.55
CA ASP A 425 8.12 9.51 21.10
C ASP A 425 8.24 9.94 22.57
N PRO A 426 8.09 11.23 22.92
CA PRO A 426 8.19 11.68 24.30
C PRO A 426 7.02 11.21 25.18
N ALA A 427 5.83 10.92 24.61
CA ALA A 427 4.64 10.56 25.38
C ALA A 427 4.69 9.11 25.88
N ASN A 428 5.40 8.22 25.17
CA ASN A 428 5.50 6.80 25.48
C ASN A 428 6.92 6.37 25.92
N SER A 429 7.86 7.34 26.03
CA SER A 429 9.23 7.10 26.52
C SER A 429 9.34 6.92 28.03
N GLU A 430 8.37 7.43 28.81
CA GLU A 430 8.36 7.42 30.28
C GLU A 430 7.12 6.70 30.87
N ALA A 431 6.12 6.37 30.05
CA ALA A 431 4.77 6.00 30.51
C ALA A 431 4.54 4.48 30.73
N GLU A 432 5.52 3.63 30.44
CA GLU A 432 5.51 2.22 30.86
C GLU A 432 6.68 1.97 31.80
N ASP A 433 6.62 2.63 32.96
CA ASP A 433 7.40 2.29 34.15
C ASP A 433 7.27 0.78 34.39
N PHE A 434 8.39 0.05 34.44
CA PHE A 434 8.47 -1.41 34.69
C PHE A 434 7.68 -1.84 35.95
N GLY A 435 7.33 -0.87 36.81
CA GLY A 435 6.51 -1.02 38.02
C GLY A 435 5.03 -0.60 37.94
N SER A 436 4.54 0.14 36.92
CA SER A 436 3.17 0.72 36.97
C SER A 436 2.11 0.01 36.12
N SER A 437 2.51 -0.85 35.18
CA SER A 437 1.60 -1.77 34.47
C SER A 437 2.01 -3.21 34.77
N GLY A 438 1.38 -3.83 35.78
CA GLY A 438 1.71 -5.14 36.35
C GLY A 438 1.54 -6.38 35.46
N GLY A 439 1.95 -6.31 34.19
CA GLY A 439 1.85 -7.39 33.19
C GLY A 439 3.12 -8.21 33.00
N LEU A 440 4.30 -7.59 32.89
CA LEU A 440 5.55 -8.31 32.57
C LEU A 440 6.30 -8.84 33.81
N SER A 441 6.39 -8.07 34.90
CA SER A 441 7.14 -8.48 36.12
C SER A 441 6.50 -9.68 36.86
N ARG A 442 5.25 -10.06 36.54
CA ARG A 442 4.59 -11.26 37.07
C ARG A 442 4.73 -12.51 36.21
N ARG A 443 5.30 -12.41 35.00
CA ARG A 443 5.32 -13.50 34.01
C ARG A 443 6.64 -13.69 33.27
N ALA A 444 7.68 -12.89 33.53
CA ALA A 444 8.99 -13.03 32.90
C ALA A 444 10.04 -13.48 33.92
N GLU A 445 10.97 -14.33 33.48
CA GLU A 445 12.02 -14.91 34.33
C GLU A 445 13.40 -14.56 33.78
N VAL A 446 14.30 -14.09 34.65
CA VAL A 446 15.69 -13.81 34.26
C VAL A 446 16.62 -14.81 34.95
N VAL A 447 17.34 -15.60 34.18
CA VAL A 447 18.35 -16.52 34.71
C VAL A 447 19.70 -15.80 34.72
N VAL A 448 20.33 -15.67 35.88
CA VAL A 448 21.60 -14.97 36.06
C VAL A 448 22.72 -16.01 36.17
N LEU A 449 23.73 -15.87 35.32
CA LEU A 449 24.87 -16.78 35.25
C LEU A 449 26.18 -15.99 35.31
N GLY A 450 27.06 -16.32 36.25
CA GLY A 450 28.30 -15.57 36.48
C GLY A 450 28.98 -15.93 37.79
N GLY A 451 30.13 -15.30 38.04
CA GLY A 451 30.88 -15.48 39.30
C GLY A 451 30.07 -14.98 40.52
N ARG A 452 30.23 -15.64 41.67
CA ARG A 452 29.41 -15.41 42.89
C ARG A 452 29.26 -13.93 43.27
N ALA A 453 30.35 -13.16 43.26
CA ALA A 453 30.34 -11.74 43.60
C ALA A 453 29.68 -10.85 42.53
N ALA A 454 29.76 -11.24 41.25
CA ALA A 454 29.13 -10.51 40.15
C ALA A 454 27.62 -10.79 40.11
N THR A 455 27.23 -12.04 40.30
CA THR A 455 25.83 -12.47 40.44
C THR A 455 25.13 -11.76 41.60
N GLU A 456 25.75 -11.64 42.77
CA GLU A 456 25.18 -10.90 43.92
C GLU A 456 24.92 -9.42 43.57
N ARG A 457 25.84 -8.77 42.84
CA ARG A 457 25.67 -7.37 42.40
C ARG A 457 24.56 -7.24 41.37
N ALA A 458 24.50 -8.11 40.37
CA ALA A 458 23.45 -8.11 39.36
C ALA A 458 22.07 -8.35 39.98
N MET A 459 21.96 -9.32 40.90
CA MET A 459 20.72 -9.60 41.64
C MET A 459 20.23 -8.37 42.42
N ALA A 460 21.13 -7.60 43.05
CA ALA A 460 20.78 -6.36 43.72
C ALA A 460 20.27 -5.27 42.76
N ARG A 461 20.79 -5.20 41.52
CA ARG A 461 20.26 -4.28 40.48
C ARG A 461 18.88 -4.73 40.02
N LEU A 462 18.69 -6.01 39.72
CA LEU A 462 17.41 -6.59 39.28
C LEU A 462 16.31 -6.41 40.33
N GLN A 463 16.64 -6.55 41.61
CA GLN A 463 15.71 -6.27 42.71
C GLN A 463 15.26 -4.79 42.74
N ARG A 464 16.16 -3.84 42.46
CA ARG A 464 15.80 -2.41 42.36
C ARG A 464 14.87 -2.13 41.18
N LEU A 465 14.98 -2.92 40.11
CA LEU A 465 14.12 -2.86 38.92
C LEU A 465 12.83 -3.69 39.06
N ALA A 466 12.59 -4.33 40.22
CA ALA A 466 11.45 -5.22 40.45
C ALA A 466 11.35 -6.40 39.46
N ILE A 467 12.50 -6.92 39.00
CA ILE A 467 12.60 -8.07 38.10
C ILE A 467 12.83 -9.35 38.91
N THR A 468 12.04 -10.39 38.64
CA THR A 468 12.25 -11.72 39.23
C THR A 468 13.40 -12.42 38.51
N ALA A 469 14.41 -12.82 39.26
CA ALA A 469 15.58 -13.47 38.71
C ALA A 469 16.03 -14.68 39.55
N ILE A 470 16.60 -15.68 38.88
CA ILE A 470 17.13 -16.90 39.50
C ILE A 470 18.60 -17.00 39.15
N ALA A 471 19.45 -17.18 40.16
CA ALA A 471 20.88 -17.34 39.97
C ALA A 471 21.21 -18.83 39.82
N GLU A 472 21.82 -19.21 38.70
CA GLU A 472 22.26 -20.59 38.44
C GLU A 472 23.80 -20.70 38.43
N PRO A 473 24.36 -21.80 38.96
CA PRO A 473 25.80 -21.92 39.18
C PRO A 473 26.59 -22.32 37.93
N ASP A 474 25.95 -22.92 36.92
CA ASP A 474 26.60 -23.38 35.70
C ASP A 474 25.67 -23.30 34.47
N ILE A 475 26.27 -23.47 33.28
CA ILE A 475 25.58 -23.38 31.98
C ILE A 475 24.48 -24.43 31.86
N ALA A 476 24.70 -25.65 32.34
CA ALA A 476 23.72 -26.73 32.21
C ALA A 476 22.45 -26.45 33.04
N ALA A 477 22.62 -26.00 34.28
CA ALA A 477 21.52 -25.59 35.15
C ALA A 477 20.75 -24.39 34.60
N ALA A 478 21.45 -23.39 34.06
CA ALA A 478 20.81 -22.24 33.42
C ALA A 478 20.01 -22.61 32.17
N VAL A 479 20.54 -23.52 31.33
CA VAL A 479 19.85 -24.03 30.15
C VAL A 479 18.64 -24.88 30.56
N ASP A 480 18.76 -25.75 31.56
CA ASP A 480 17.63 -26.56 32.05
C ASP A 480 16.53 -25.71 32.69
N GLN A 481 16.89 -24.66 33.44
CA GLN A 481 15.94 -23.70 34.00
C GLN A 481 15.22 -22.92 32.90
N ALA A 482 15.97 -22.39 31.92
CA ALA A 482 15.38 -21.72 30.76
C ALA A 482 14.53 -22.68 29.90
N ALA A 483 14.95 -23.94 29.78
CA ALA A 483 14.24 -24.96 29.01
C ALA A 483 12.95 -25.46 29.69
N SER A 484 12.88 -25.39 31.02
CA SER A 484 11.71 -25.84 31.80
C SER A 484 10.69 -24.74 32.11
N SER A 485 11.06 -23.46 31.97
CA SER A 485 10.16 -22.34 32.25
C SER A 485 9.08 -22.16 31.18
N SER A 486 7.82 -22.03 31.59
CA SER A 486 6.69 -21.71 30.69
C SER A 486 6.57 -20.21 30.40
N ASN A 487 7.49 -19.39 30.92
CA ASN A 487 7.47 -17.94 30.86
C ASN A 487 8.55 -17.43 29.89
N PRO A 488 8.38 -16.23 29.29
CA PRO A 488 9.45 -15.56 28.57
C PRO A 488 10.69 -15.47 29.46
N THR A 489 11.77 -16.14 29.02
CA THR A 489 12.99 -16.28 29.79
C THR A 489 14.15 -15.60 29.06
N ALA A 490 14.91 -14.78 29.78
CA ALA A 490 16.17 -14.22 29.28
C ALA A 490 17.33 -14.68 30.17
N ILE A 491 18.50 -14.90 29.59
CA ILE A 491 19.71 -15.23 30.34
C ILE A 491 20.58 -13.98 30.47
N LEU A 492 20.82 -13.54 31.70
CA LEU A 492 21.76 -12.49 32.02
C LEU A 492 23.11 -13.11 32.39
N VAL A 493 24.10 -12.97 31.51
CA VAL A 493 25.48 -13.39 31.77
C VAL A 493 26.23 -12.22 32.39
N VAL A 494 26.74 -12.40 33.61
CA VAL A 494 27.40 -11.35 34.39
C VAL A 494 28.86 -11.69 34.58
N ASP A 495 29.73 -10.76 34.19
CA ASP A 495 31.18 -10.83 34.34
C ASP A 495 31.71 -12.21 33.89
N ALA A 496 31.69 -12.43 32.56
CA ALA A 496 32.16 -13.65 31.94
C ALA A 496 33.66 -13.84 32.25
N ASP A 497 33.92 -14.48 33.39
CA ASP A 497 35.14 -15.23 33.69
C ASP A 497 35.44 -16.11 32.46
N PRO A 498 36.70 -16.38 32.05
CA PRO A 498 37.03 -17.38 31.02
C PRO A 498 36.34 -18.76 31.16
N ALA A 499 35.63 -19.02 32.26
CA ALA A 499 34.78 -20.20 32.48
C ALA A 499 33.40 -20.15 31.78
N VAL A 500 32.85 -18.98 31.42
CA VAL A 500 31.54 -18.88 30.76
C VAL A 500 31.75 -18.51 29.30
N ASP A 501 31.82 -19.54 28.45
CA ASP A 501 31.79 -19.35 27.01
C ASP A 501 30.34 -19.15 26.54
N VAL A 502 30.06 -17.92 26.07
CA VAL A 502 28.74 -17.54 25.56
C VAL A 502 28.40 -18.34 24.30
N GLU A 503 29.39 -18.77 23.50
CA GLU A 503 29.17 -19.60 22.32
C GLU A 503 28.68 -21.00 22.73
N THR A 504 29.36 -21.64 23.69
CA THR A 504 28.92 -22.91 24.29
C THR A 504 27.51 -22.81 24.90
N LEU A 505 27.17 -21.69 25.54
CA LEU A 505 25.82 -21.47 26.08
C LEU A 505 24.76 -21.40 24.96
N VAL A 506 25.04 -20.71 23.86
CA VAL A 506 24.12 -20.64 22.71
C VAL A 506 23.93 -22.01 22.07
N GLU A 507 25.01 -22.75 21.84
CA GLU A 507 24.93 -24.10 21.27
C GLU A 507 24.09 -25.04 22.14
N ALA A 508 24.22 -24.94 23.47
CA ALA A 508 23.42 -25.72 24.41
C ALA A 508 21.92 -25.33 24.38
N LEU A 509 21.61 -24.04 24.23
CA LEU A 509 20.24 -23.54 24.12
C LEU A 509 19.58 -23.98 22.80
N ASP A 510 20.28 -23.84 21.67
CA ASP A 510 19.77 -24.23 20.35
C ASP A 510 19.45 -25.73 20.30
N GLN A 511 20.21 -26.57 21.02
CA GLN A 511 19.94 -28.01 21.14
C GLN A 511 18.73 -28.35 22.02
N ARG A 512 18.43 -27.56 23.06
CA ARG A 512 17.37 -27.85 24.05
C ARG A 512 16.04 -27.17 23.71
N ARG A 513 16.06 -26.01 23.05
CA ARG A 513 14.88 -25.25 22.60
C ARG A 513 14.98 -24.84 21.13
N PRO A 514 14.90 -25.78 20.18
CA PRO A 514 15.03 -25.48 18.76
C PRO A 514 13.93 -24.57 18.18
N ASN A 515 12.82 -24.39 18.90
CA ASN A 515 11.65 -23.65 18.43
C ASN A 515 11.49 -22.27 19.07
N GLU A 516 12.31 -21.91 20.05
CA GLU A 516 12.14 -20.64 20.79
C GLU A 516 13.50 -20.00 21.09
N PRO A 517 13.83 -18.84 20.47
CA PRO A 517 15.10 -18.19 20.70
C PRO A 517 15.13 -17.58 22.10
N VAL A 518 16.05 -18.06 22.95
CA VAL A 518 16.33 -17.48 24.27
C VAL A 518 17.32 -16.33 24.11
N ASP A 519 16.95 -15.15 24.61
CA ASP A 519 17.79 -13.96 24.52
C ASP A 519 18.86 -13.93 25.61
N ILE A 520 20.09 -13.61 25.22
CA ILE A 520 21.24 -13.50 26.11
C ILE A 520 21.62 -12.02 26.23
N VAL A 521 21.63 -11.49 27.45
CA VAL A 521 22.15 -10.15 27.76
C VAL A 521 23.45 -10.31 28.53
N THR A 522 24.49 -9.57 28.17
CA THR A 522 25.78 -9.60 28.90
C THR A 522 25.98 -8.32 29.69
N LEU A 523 26.48 -8.46 30.92
CA LEU A 523 26.88 -7.37 31.80
C LEU A 523 28.35 -7.56 32.16
N LEU A 524 29.23 -6.72 31.60
CA LEU A 524 30.69 -6.88 31.66
C LEU A 524 31.35 -5.70 32.39
N GLU A 525 32.51 -5.89 33.03
CA GLU A 525 33.27 -4.76 33.61
C GLU A 525 33.65 -3.69 32.56
N ARG A 526 33.94 -4.12 31.32
CA ARG A 526 34.11 -3.26 30.15
C ARG A 526 33.36 -3.83 28.97
N ARG A 527 32.61 -2.96 28.27
CA ARG A 527 31.93 -3.30 27.02
C ARG A 527 32.94 -3.91 26.03
N ARG A 528 32.68 -5.13 25.57
CA ARG A 528 33.43 -5.78 24.47
C ARG A 528 32.54 -5.76 23.24
N GLU A 529 33.01 -5.20 22.14
CA GLU A 529 32.20 -5.02 20.92
C GLU A 529 32.05 -6.31 20.07
N HIS A 530 32.52 -7.47 20.57
CA HIS A 530 32.81 -8.66 19.76
C HIS A 530 32.05 -9.93 20.15
N LEU A 531 31.10 -9.89 21.08
CA LEU A 531 30.29 -11.08 21.41
C LEU A 531 29.15 -11.21 20.38
N ALA A 532 29.39 -11.95 19.30
CA ALA A 532 28.42 -12.17 18.21
C ALA A 532 27.16 -12.96 18.62
N ALA A 533 27.06 -13.35 19.89
CA ALA A 533 26.05 -14.25 20.44
C ALA A 533 25.06 -13.56 21.40
N SER A 534 25.32 -12.31 21.82
CA SER A 534 24.48 -11.58 22.77
C SER A 534 23.51 -10.61 22.08
N LEU A 535 22.32 -10.45 22.68
CA LEU A 535 21.32 -9.45 22.30
C LEU A 535 21.82 -8.03 22.61
N ALA A 536 22.45 -7.86 23.77
CA ALA A 536 22.95 -6.58 24.22
C ALA A 536 24.15 -6.77 25.16
N ASP A 537 25.16 -5.90 24.99
CA ASP A 537 26.34 -5.82 25.85
C ASP A 537 26.33 -4.51 26.64
N LEU A 538 26.24 -4.64 27.96
CA LEU A 538 26.21 -3.55 28.92
C LEU A 538 27.52 -3.53 29.73
N ALA A 539 27.99 -2.33 30.06
CA ALA A 539 29.04 -2.17 31.06
C ALA A 539 28.40 -2.18 32.47
N GLU A 540 29.08 -2.76 33.47
CA GLU A 540 28.63 -2.68 34.86
C GLU A 540 28.44 -1.23 35.35
N ALA A 541 29.21 -0.30 34.78
CA ALA A 541 29.13 1.13 35.06
C ALA A 541 27.94 1.84 34.39
N ASP A 542 27.20 1.19 33.48
CA ASP A 542 26.03 1.75 32.81
C ASP A 542 24.86 1.92 33.80
N ASP A 543 23.97 2.88 33.51
CA ASP A 543 22.81 3.18 34.35
C ASP A 543 21.81 2.01 34.42
N ASP A 544 20.95 2.00 35.45
CA ASP A 544 19.93 0.96 35.59
C ASP A 544 18.92 0.98 34.42
N SER A 545 18.75 2.14 33.76
CA SER A 545 17.91 2.29 32.57
C SER A 545 18.41 1.48 31.37
N GLY A 546 19.73 1.35 31.19
CA GLY A 546 20.33 0.54 30.12
C GLY A 546 20.06 -0.95 30.31
N LEU A 547 20.19 -1.44 31.55
CA LEU A 547 19.86 -2.82 31.91
C LEU A 547 18.37 -3.12 31.73
N GLU A 548 17.50 -2.19 32.16
CA GLU A 548 16.06 -2.30 31.97
C GLU A 548 15.68 -2.39 30.48
N ARG A 549 16.25 -1.53 29.62
CA ARG A 549 15.96 -1.54 28.18
C ARG A 549 16.42 -2.82 27.49
N ALA A 550 17.59 -3.33 27.85
CA ALA A 550 18.11 -4.58 27.31
C ALA A 550 17.26 -5.78 27.73
N LEU A 551 16.89 -5.87 29.01
CA LEU A 551 16.00 -6.93 29.50
C LEU A 551 14.59 -6.79 28.94
N ARG A 552 14.08 -5.57 28.77
CA ARG A 552 12.81 -5.34 28.06
C ARG A 552 12.88 -5.87 26.64
N ALA A 553 13.95 -5.59 25.89
CA ALA A 553 14.12 -6.13 24.55
C ALA A 553 14.12 -7.68 24.52
N ALA A 554 14.79 -8.30 25.50
CA ALA A 554 14.88 -9.75 25.65
C ALA A 554 13.56 -10.42 26.08
N LEU A 555 12.79 -9.76 26.94
CA LEU A 555 11.60 -10.31 27.60
C LEU A 555 10.29 -9.90 26.93
N VAL A 556 10.35 -9.17 25.81
CA VAL A 556 9.17 -8.85 25.00
C VAL A 556 8.66 -10.15 24.34
N GLY A 557 7.87 -10.91 25.13
CA GLY A 557 7.32 -12.22 24.79
C GLY A 557 5.86 -12.39 25.27
N ASP A 558 5.04 -12.87 24.34
CA ASP A 558 3.77 -13.61 24.47
C ASP A 558 2.45 -13.01 24.94
N GLY A 559 2.39 -11.82 25.54
CA GLY A 559 1.10 -11.31 26.04
C GLY A 559 0.00 -11.02 24.99
N GLN A 560 0.34 -10.78 23.71
CA GLN A 560 -0.64 -10.24 22.74
C GLN A 560 -0.49 -10.69 21.27
N LEU A 561 0.54 -11.43 20.87
CA LEU A 561 0.66 -11.92 19.49
C LEU A 561 0.27 -13.40 19.31
N HIS A 562 0.20 -14.19 20.39
CA HIS A 562 -0.31 -15.56 20.34
C HIS A 562 -1.83 -15.67 20.12
N GLY A 563 -2.53 -14.55 19.94
CA GLY A 563 -3.88 -14.55 19.37
C GLY A 563 -3.93 -14.72 17.84
N ALA A 564 -2.78 -14.76 17.14
CA ALA A 564 -2.78 -14.62 15.68
C ALA A 564 -2.22 -15.80 14.86
N ILE A 565 -1.55 -16.79 15.45
CA ILE A 565 -1.10 -17.97 14.69
C ILE A 565 -1.21 -19.21 15.57
N GLY A 566 -2.44 -19.66 15.78
CA GLY A 566 -2.78 -20.91 16.46
C GLY A 566 -4.20 -21.29 16.11
N SER A 567 -4.39 -22.51 15.60
CA SER A 567 -5.63 -23.03 15.02
C SER A 567 -6.79 -23.25 16.02
N GLU A 568 -6.83 -22.56 17.16
CA GLU A 568 -7.78 -22.84 18.25
C GLU A 568 -8.68 -21.70 18.73
N SER A 569 -8.63 -20.47 18.19
CA SER A 569 -9.62 -19.45 18.58
C SER A 569 -10.08 -18.57 17.42
N LEU A 570 -10.73 -19.17 16.43
CA LEU A 570 -11.65 -18.42 15.56
C LEU A 570 -12.98 -18.10 16.25
N ARG A 571 -13.24 -18.62 17.46
CA ARG A 571 -14.47 -18.35 18.21
C ARG A 571 -14.43 -16.94 18.81
N ALA A 572 -15.44 -16.14 18.48
CA ALA A 572 -15.65 -14.82 19.06
C ALA A 572 -15.84 -14.92 20.59
N ASN A 573 -15.37 -13.93 21.33
CA ASN A 573 -15.64 -13.85 22.78
C ASN A 573 -17.11 -13.50 23.05
N THR A 574 -17.80 -12.89 22.09
CA THR A 574 -19.22 -12.52 22.16
C THR A 574 -19.92 -12.74 20.82
N VAL A 575 -21.10 -13.40 20.84
CA VAL A 575 -21.98 -13.48 19.67
C VAL A 575 -22.56 -12.09 19.40
N SER A 576 -22.53 -11.63 18.15
CA SER A 576 -23.02 -10.31 17.72
C SER A 576 -23.84 -10.45 16.44
N ASN A 577 -24.85 -9.61 16.26
CA ASN A 577 -25.58 -9.47 15.00
C ASN A 577 -24.85 -8.45 14.12
N VAL A 578 -24.21 -8.93 13.06
CA VAL A 578 -23.37 -8.14 12.16
C VAL A 578 -24.08 -7.95 10.82
N LEU A 579 -24.23 -6.69 10.39
CA LEU A 579 -24.63 -6.36 9.02
C LEU A 579 -23.36 -6.18 8.17
N LEU A 580 -23.19 -6.98 7.12
CA LEU A 580 -22.11 -6.87 6.16
C LEU A 580 -22.65 -6.28 4.85
N VAL A 581 -22.13 -5.12 4.46
CA VAL A 581 -22.53 -4.39 3.25
C VAL A 581 -21.34 -4.34 2.29
N GLU A 582 -21.45 -5.08 1.18
CA GLU A 582 -20.38 -5.30 0.20
C GLU A 582 -21.01 -5.60 -1.16
N ASP A 583 -20.54 -4.99 -2.25
CA ASP A 583 -21.13 -5.18 -3.59
C ASP A 583 -20.67 -6.47 -4.28
N ASN A 584 -19.52 -7.01 -3.88
CA ASN A 584 -18.97 -8.24 -4.44
C ASN A 584 -19.46 -9.48 -3.67
N ARG A 585 -20.33 -10.26 -4.30
CA ARG A 585 -20.88 -11.53 -3.76
C ARG A 585 -19.83 -12.54 -3.29
N THR A 586 -18.66 -12.58 -3.92
CA THR A 586 -17.56 -13.47 -3.49
C THR A 586 -17.01 -13.01 -2.14
N ASN A 587 -16.79 -11.70 -1.99
CA ASN A 587 -16.31 -11.12 -0.73
C ASN A 587 -17.34 -11.27 0.38
N GLN A 588 -18.63 -11.04 0.08
CA GLN A 588 -19.72 -11.30 1.02
C GLN A 588 -19.71 -12.75 1.52
N HIS A 589 -19.58 -13.73 0.61
CA HIS A 589 -19.60 -15.13 0.98
C HIS A 589 -18.40 -15.51 1.87
N VAL A 590 -17.20 -15.03 1.53
CA VAL A 590 -15.98 -15.28 2.32
C VAL A 590 -16.06 -14.64 3.70
N ILE A 591 -16.34 -13.34 3.77
CA ILE A 591 -16.40 -12.59 5.04
C ILE A 591 -17.57 -13.10 5.90
N GLY A 592 -18.73 -13.35 5.28
CA GLY A 592 -19.89 -13.91 5.94
C GLY A 592 -19.59 -15.27 6.56
N LYS A 593 -18.97 -16.20 5.83
CA LYS A 593 -18.59 -17.51 6.37
C LYS A 593 -17.56 -17.42 7.49
N ILE A 594 -16.60 -16.50 7.40
CA ILE A 594 -15.62 -16.25 8.46
C ILE A 594 -16.33 -15.79 9.76
N LEU A 595 -17.27 -14.85 9.65
CA LEU A 595 -18.03 -14.32 10.79
C LEU A 595 -19.01 -15.34 11.38
N GLU A 596 -19.71 -16.11 10.54
CA GLU A 596 -20.56 -17.23 10.97
C GLU A 596 -19.76 -18.30 11.70
N HIS A 597 -18.57 -18.66 11.20
CA HIS A 597 -17.69 -19.63 11.83
C HIS A 597 -17.15 -19.13 13.17
N ALA A 598 -16.99 -17.82 13.32
CA ALA A 598 -16.67 -17.20 14.59
C ALA A 598 -17.83 -17.16 15.59
N GLY A 599 -19.05 -17.48 15.14
CA GLY A 599 -20.26 -17.57 15.96
C GLY A 599 -21.15 -16.32 15.92
N HIS A 600 -20.87 -15.35 15.03
CA HIS A 600 -21.74 -14.19 14.82
C HIS A 600 -22.94 -14.54 13.93
N ALA A 601 -24.06 -13.84 14.12
CA ALA A 601 -25.17 -13.88 13.17
C ALA A 601 -24.94 -12.79 12.12
N VAL A 602 -24.92 -13.16 10.84
CA VAL A 602 -24.56 -12.25 9.75
C VAL A 602 -25.77 -12.00 8.85
N THR A 603 -26.04 -10.75 8.53
CA THR A 603 -26.98 -10.34 7.48
C THR A 603 -26.18 -9.67 6.37
N LEU A 604 -26.44 -10.03 5.11
CA LEU A 604 -25.72 -9.53 3.94
C LEU A 604 -26.55 -8.44 3.24
N ALA A 605 -25.87 -7.45 2.68
CA ALA A 605 -26.46 -6.41 1.83
C ALA A 605 -25.53 -6.12 0.64
N ASP A 606 -26.12 -6.02 -0.55
CA ASP A 606 -25.44 -5.79 -1.84
C ASP A 606 -25.16 -4.29 -2.09
N SER A 607 -25.85 -3.38 -1.37
CA SER A 607 -25.72 -1.94 -1.59
C SER A 607 -25.94 -1.06 -0.37
N GLY A 608 -25.56 0.22 -0.50
CA GLY A 608 -25.82 1.25 0.50
C GLY A 608 -27.31 1.51 0.74
N GLU A 609 -28.15 1.37 -0.29
CA GLU A 609 -29.61 1.49 -0.19
C GLU A 609 -30.21 0.34 0.61
N GLU A 610 -29.83 -0.90 0.31
CA GLU A 610 -30.30 -2.08 1.02
C GLU A 610 -29.85 -2.08 2.49
N CYS A 611 -28.64 -1.56 2.77
CA CYS A 611 -28.17 -1.32 4.13
C CYS A 611 -29.13 -0.42 4.93
N ILE A 612 -29.65 0.65 4.32
CA ILE A 612 -30.59 1.55 4.99
C ILE A 612 -31.93 0.85 5.24
N GLU A 613 -32.45 0.11 4.26
CA GLU A 613 -33.70 -0.65 4.40
C GLU A 613 -33.60 -1.70 5.52
N LEU A 614 -32.48 -2.44 5.59
CA LEU A 614 -32.24 -3.44 6.63
C LEU A 614 -32.05 -2.82 8.01
N MET A 615 -31.43 -1.64 8.09
CA MET A 615 -31.25 -0.86 9.33
C MET A 615 -32.57 -0.29 9.87
N GLU A 616 -33.57 -0.05 9.02
CA GLU A 616 -34.93 0.32 9.47
C GLU A 616 -35.70 -0.88 10.03
N ALA A 617 -35.51 -2.06 9.43
CA ALA A 617 -36.25 -3.26 9.78
C ALA A 617 -35.64 -4.04 10.96
N ASN A 618 -34.33 -3.95 11.17
CA ASN A 618 -33.58 -4.79 12.12
C ASN A 618 -32.59 -3.99 12.95
N ALA A 619 -32.26 -4.50 14.15
CA ALA A 619 -31.21 -3.94 15.00
C ALA A 619 -29.93 -4.78 14.90
N PHE A 620 -28.80 -4.11 14.68
CA PHE A 620 -27.47 -4.72 14.57
C PHE A 620 -26.56 -4.21 15.68
N ASP A 621 -25.57 -5.03 16.06
CA ASP A 621 -24.55 -4.66 17.06
C ASP A 621 -23.34 -3.98 16.41
N VAL A 622 -23.01 -4.36 15.17
CA VAL A 622 -21.92 -3.80 14.36
C VAL A 622 -22.31 -3.82 12.89
N VAL A 623 -21.93 -2.78 12.14
CA VAL A 623 -22.07 -2.74 10.68
C VAL A 623 -20.69 -2.71 10.04
N LEU A 624 -20.40 -3.64 9.14
CA LEU A 624 -19.23 -3.62 8.27
C LEU A 624 -19.67 -3.06 6.91
N LEU A 625 -19.09 -1.92 6.50
CA LEU A 625 -19.57 -1.17 5.34
C LEU A 625 -18.43 -0.90 4.35
N ASP A 626 -18.54 -1.40 3.13
CA ASP A 626 -17.63 -1.04 2.05
C ASP A 626 -17.78 0.44 1.66
N LEU A 627 -16.65 1.13 1.52
CA LEU A 627 -16.63 2.52 1.06
C LEU A 627 -16.91 2.62 -0.45
N ASN A 628 -16.48 1.63 -1.23
CA ASN A 628 -16.48 1.69 -2.67
C ASN A 628 -17.55 0.79 -3.29
N MET A 629 -18.81 1.20 -3.17
CA MET A 629 -19.95 0.51 -3.78
C MET A 629 -20.55 1.35 -4.94
N PRO A 630 -21.02 0.71 -6.02
CA PRO A 630 -21.74 1.38 -7.10
C PRO A 630 -23.09 1.94 -6.61
N GLY A 631 -23.51 3.08 -7.15
CA GLY A 631 -24.70 3.79 -6.67
C GLY A 631 -24.38 4.66 -5.46
N MET A 632 -24.77 4.22 -4.26
CA MET A 632 -24.49 4.92 -3.00
C MET A 632 -23.20 4.41 -2.35
N SER A 633 -22.19 5.28 -2.27
CA SER A 633 -20.94 4.97 -1.58
C SER A 633 -21.11 4.89 -0.06
N GLY A 634 -20.25 4.14 0.63
CA GLY A 634 -20.32 3.97 2.08
C GLY A 634 -20.24 5.28 2.87
N PHE A 635 -19.54 6.30 2.35
CA PHE A 635 -19.55 7.66 2.93
C PHE A 635 -20.95 8.30 2.89
N ASN A 636 -21.70 8.11 1.80
CA ASN A 636 -23.05 8.65 1.67
C ASN A 636 -24.05 7.82 2.47
N THR A 637 -23.87 6.50 2.52
CA THR A 637 -24.67 5.60 3.37
C THR A 637 -24.57 6.00 4.85
N LEU A 638 -23.35 6.20 5.38
CA LEU A 638 -23.19 6.62 6.78
C LEU A 638 -23.80 8.00 7.06
N LYS A 639 -23.68 8.95 6.13
CA LYS A 639 -24.34 10.27 6.26
C LYS A 639 -25.85 10.13 6.37
N MET A 640 -26.44 9.25 5.55
CA MET A 640 -27.88 9.00 5.55
C MET A 640 -28.33 8.32 6.84
N LEU A 641 -27.62 7.27 7.27
CA LEU A 641 -27.88 6.58 8.54
C LEU A 641 -27.80 7.54 9.75
N ARG A 642 -26.82 8.45 9.77
CA ARG A 642 -26.69 9.48 10.81
C ARG A 642 -27.79 10.56 10.77
N PHE A 643 -28.38 10.78 9.61
CA PHE A 643 -29.50 11.70 9.46
C PHE A 643 -30.82 11.06 9.90
N MET A 644 -30.98 9.76 9.65
CA MET A 644 -32.19 8.99 9.94
C MET A 644 -32.26 8.49 11.38
N LEU A 645 -31.13 8.13 11.98
CA LEU A 645 -31.06 7.54 13.31
C LEU A 645 -30.40 8.49 14.33
N PRO A 646 -30.96 8.64 15.54
CA PRO A 646 -30.27 9.28 16.65
C PRO A 646 -28.94 8.57 16.95
N ILE A 647 -27.90 9.33 17.31
CA ILE A 647 -26.55 8.78 17.62
C ILE A 647 -26.56 7.61 18.62
N PRO A 648 -27.38 7.59 19.70
CA PRO A 648 -27.43 6.46 20.62
C PRO A 648 -27.93 5.15 20.00
N ASP A 649 -28.70 5.23 18.92
CA ASP A 649 -29.36 4.11 18.26
C ASP A 649 -28.60 3.65 17.01
N LEU A 650 -27.55 4.38 16.59
CA LEU A 650 -26.69 4.01 15.47
C LEU A 650 -25.62 3.01 15.94
N PRO A 651 -25.60 1.76 15.45
CA PRO A 651 -24.52 0.83 15.75
C PRO A 651 -23.16 1.33 15.23
N PRO A 652 -22.04 0.94 15.86
CA PRO A 652 -20.71 1.26 15.37
C PRO A 652 -20.52 0.74 13.94
N VAL A 653 -20.26 1.67 13.03
CA VAL A 653 -20.01 1.36 11.62
C VAL A 653 -18.50 1.30 11.38
N VAL A 654 -18.03 0.18 10.84
CA VAL A 654 -16.64 -0.08 10.49
C VAL A 654 -16.48 0.04 8.97
N ALA A 655 -15.58 0.91 8.53
CA ALA A 655 -15.29 1.09 7.11
C ALA A 655 -14.41 -0.07 6.58
N LEU A 656 -14.81 -0.67 5.46
CA LEU A 656 -13.99 -1.57 4.66
C LEU A 656 -13.52 -0.80 3.41
N THR A 657 -12.23 -0.83 3.08
CA THR A 657 -11.75 -0.12 1.88
C THR A 657 -10.50 -0.74 1.26
N ALA A 658 -10.37 -0.60 -0.06
CA ALA A 658 -9.17 -0.95 -0.82
C ALA A 658 -8.10 0.17 -0.83
N ASP A 659 -8.46 1.39 -0.42
CA ASP A 659 -7.57 2.55 -0.37
C ASP A 659 -7.09 2.81 1.05
N ALA A 660 -5.83 2.48 1.32
CA ALA A 660 -5.16 2.59 2.63
C ALA A 660 -4.53 3.97 2.91
N THR A 661 -4.86 5.00 2.13
CA THR A 661 -4.28 6.35 2.34
C THR A 661 -4.78 7.00 3.63
N ALA A 662 -3.90 7.77 4.29
CA ALA A 662 -4.22 8.55 5.48
C ALA A 662 -5.37 9.55 5.23
N GLU A 663 -5.45 10.13 4.04
CA GLU A 663 -6.51 11.07 3.64
C GLU A 663 -7.90 10.41 3.69
N THR A 664 -8.04 9.20 3.15
CA THR A 664 -9.28 8.43 3.15
C THR A 664 -9.65 7.96 4.56
N ARG A 665 -8.65 7.55 5.36
CA ARG A 665 -8.85 7.18 6.78
C ARG A 665 -9.33 8.37 7.60
N ASP A 666 -8.66 9.52 7.48
CA ASP A 666 -8.98 10.72 8.25
C ASP A 666 -10.35 11.28 7.84
N ALA A 667 -10.70 11.21 6.55
CA ALA A 667 -12.03 11.55 6.06
C ALA A 667 -13.12 10.61 6.63
N ALA A 668 -12.85 9.31 6.72
CA ALA A 668 -13.76 8.34 7.32
C ALA A 668 -13.95 8.59 8.83
N MET A 669 -12.85 8.79 9.57
CA MET A 669 -12.92 9.08 11.01
C MET A 669 -13.64 10.40 11.29
N ALA A 670 -13.38 11.45 10.50
CA ALA A 670 -14.09 12.73 10.61
C ALA A 670 -15.59 12.61 10.35
N LEU A 671 -16.01 11.65 9.51
CA LEU A 671 -17.42 11.37 9.24
C LEU A 671 -18.09 10.52 10.34
N GLY A 672 -17.33 9.94 11.26
CA GLY A 672 -17.85 9.21 12.42
C GLY A 672 -17.92 7.70 12.26
N PHE A 673 -17.10 7.10 11.39
CA PHE A 673 -16.84 5.65 11.43
C PHE A 673 -16.15 5.27 12.76
N ALA A 674 -16.53 4.14 13.35
CA ALA A 674 -16.02 3.68 14.64
C ALA A 674 -14.67 2.97 14.53
N ALA A 675 -14.42 2.33 13.39
CA ALA A 675 -13.15 1.71 13.05
C ALA A 675 -12.99 1.65 11.52
N TYR A 676 -11.79 1.28 11.10
CA TYR A 676 -11.40 1.25 9.69
C TYR A 676 -10.53 0.02 9.45
N LEU A 677 -10.87 -0.77 8.43
CA LEU A 677 -10.18 -2.00 8.03
C LEU A 677 -9.84 -1.94 6.53
N THR A 678 -8.58 -2.24 6.20
CA THR A 678 -8.10 -2.28 4.82
C THR A 678 -8.35 -3.66 4.21
N LYS A 679 -8.74 -3.71 2.93
CA LYS A 679 -8.82 -4.93 2.12
C LYS A 679 -7.43 -5.25 1.53
N PRO A 680 -6.93 -6.50 1.61
CA PRO A 680 -7.61 -7.70 2.10
C PRO A 680 -7.77 -7.68 3.62
N ILE A 681 -8.95 -8.10 4.08
CA ILE A 681 -9.32 -8.06 5.49
C ILE A 681 -8.55 -9.14 6.24
N ASP A 682 -7.73 -8.73 7.20
CA ASP A 682 -7.13 -9.64 8.17
C ASP A 682 -8.24 -10.15 9.10
N THR A 683 -8.54 -11.45 9.01
CA THR A 683 -9.58 -12.14 9.79
C THR A 683 -9.47 -11.88 11.29
N LEU A 684 -8.26 -11.86 11.83
CA LEU A 684 -8.03 -11.70 13.27
C LEU A 684 -8.22 -10.25 13.69
N GLN A 685 -7.75 -9.31 12.85
CA GLN A 685 -7.97 -7.89 13.07
C GLN A 685 -9.45 -7.53 13.02
N MET A 686 -10.21 -8.13 12.08
CA MET A 686 -11.65 -7.94 11.95
C MET A 686 -12.39 -8.44 13.20
N LEU A 687 -12.15 -9.68 13.62
CA LEU A 687 -12.81 -10.26 14.80
C LEU A 687 -12.46 -9.48 16.08
N ALA A 688 -11.20 -9.11 16.27
CA ALA A 688 -10.79 -8.28 17.41
C ALA A 688 -11.44 -6.89 17.41
N THR A 689 -11.66 -6.31 16.23
CA THR A 689 -12.33 -5.01 16.08
C THR A 689 -13.81 -5.11 16.45
N ILE A 690 -14.49 -6.18 16.01
CA ILE A 690 -15.89 -6.46 16.35
C ILE A 690 -16.05 -6.69 17.85
N ASP A 691 -15.24 -7.57 18.46
CA ASP A 691 -15.28 -7.86 19.90
C ASP A 691 -15.08 -6.59 20.75
N ARG A 692 -14.13 -5.72 20.34
CA ARG A 692 -13.87 -4.45 21.01
C ARG A 692 -15.08 -3.51 20.96
N LEU A 693 -15.72 -3.40 19.79
CA LEU A 693 -16.84 -2.48 19.58
C LEU A 693 -18.13 -2.99 20.24
N ALA A 694 -18.42 -4.28 20.14
CA ALA A 694 -19.55 -4.93 20.81
C ALA A 694 -19.43 -4.81 22.33
N GLY A 695 -18.24 -5.01 22.91
CA GLY A 695 -17.99 -4.88 24.34
C GLY A 695 -18.17 -3.46 24.91
N GLN A 696 -17.99 -2.42 24.08
CA GLN A 696 -18.20 -1.02 24.49
C GLN A 696 -19.70 -0.67 24.56
N GLN A 697 -20.54 -1.23 23.69
CA GLN A 697 -21.99 -1.00 23.71
C GLN A 697 -22.68 -1.61 24.94
N VAL A 698 -22.28 -2.83 25.34
CA VAL A 698 -22.82 -3.49 26.56
C VAL A 698 -22.54 -2.63 27.81
N ARG A 699 -21.35 -2.04 27.91
CA ARG A 699 -20.98 -1.14 29.02
C ARG A 699 -21.71 0.20 28.98
N HIS A 700 -21.99 0.74 27.80
CA HIS A 700 -22.71 2.00 27.64
C HIS A 700 -24.21 1.85 27.95
N ARG A 701 -24.85 0.74 27.53
CA ARG A 701 -26.25 0.41 27.90
C ARG A 701 -26.39 0.12 29.40
N ALA A 702 -25.44 -0.58 30.02
CA ALA A 702 -25.46 -0.86 31.47
C ALA A 702 -25.33 0.42 32.34
N ARG A 703 -24.68 1.47 31.83
CA ARG A 703 -24.48 2.75 32.55
C ARG A 703 -25.66 3.72 32.41
N ALA A 704 -26.58 3.47 31.48
CA ALA A 704 -27.71 4.34 31.16
C ALA A 704 -29.00 4.02 31.95
N LEU A 705 -29.04 2.97 32.78
CA LEU A 705 -30.19 2.67 33.64
C LEU A 705 -30.07 3.28 35.05
N PRO A 706 -31.16 3.82 35.63
CA PRO A 706 -31.18 4.29 37.02
C PRO A 706 -31.06 3.12 38.02
N PRO A 707 -30.51 3.37 39.23
CA PRO A 707 -30.09 2.32 40.17
C PRO A 707 -31.21 1.47 40.78
N SER A 708 -32.49 1.67 40.43
CA SER A 708 -33.60 0.86 40.97
C SER A 708 -33.95 -0.38 40.12
N ALA A 709 -33.29 -0.61 38.99
CA ALA A 709 -33.48 -1.82 38.17
C ALA A 709 -32.30 -2.81 38.25
N ALA A 710 -31.23 -2.47 38.97
CA ALA A 710 -30.00 -3.26 39.05
C ALA A 710 -30.10 -4.56 39.88
N THR A 711 -31.25 -4.84 40.51
CA THR A 711 -31.43 -6.04 41.37
C THR A 711 -32.06 -7.24 40.64
N VAL A 712 -32.49 -7.12 39.38
CA VAL A 712 -33.18 -8.24 38.69
C VAL A 712 -32.34 -8.94 37.61
N LEU A 713 -31.15 -8.44 37.27
CA LEU A 713 -30.37 -8.93 36.11
C LEU A 713 -29.17 -9.82 36.45
N LEU A 714 -29.15 -10.42 37.64
CA LEU A 714 -28.18 -11.46 38.02
C LEU A 714 -28.91 -12.73 38.47
N LEU A 715 -29.49 -13.45 37.52
CA LEU A 715 -29.77 -14.88 37.66
C LEU A 715 -29.03 -15.62 36.52
N PRO A 716 -28.22 -16.64 36.81
CA PRO A 716 -27.48 -17.37 35.79
C PRO A 716 -28.37 -18.44 35.13
N GLU A 717 -29.07 -18.09 34.05
CA GLU A 717 -29.81 -19.06 33.21
C GLU A 717 -28.90 -19.84 32.23
N ALA A 718 -27.58 -19.83 32.43
CA ALA A 718 -26.63 -20.55 31.60
C ALA A 718 -26.24 -21.96 32.13
N ALA A 719 -26.72 -22.36 33.31
CA ALA A 719 -26.29 -23.62 33.94
C ALA A 719 -27.21 -24.84 33.69
N GLU A 720 -28.39 -24.66 33.08
CA GLU A 720 -29.40 -25.75 33.00
C GLU A 720 -29.48 -26.43 31.62
N ARG A 721 -28.88 -25.86 30.56
CA ARG A 721 -28.85 -26.49 29.23
C ARG A 721 -27.66 -27.42 28.99
N ALA A 722 -26.60 -27.32 29.80
CA ALA A 722 -25.43 -28.18 29.69
C ALA A 722 -25.60 -29.57 30.34
N THR A 723 -26.62 -29.74 31.19
CA THR A 723 -26.81 -30.94 32.02
C THR A 723 -27.73 -31.99 31.37
N LEU A 724 -28.50 -31.61 30.33
CA LEU A 724 -29.42 -32.51 29.62
C LEU A 724 -28.76 -33.30 28.46
N ALA A 725 -27.58 -32.91 27.99
CA ALA A 725 -26.87 -33.62 26.91
C ALA A 725 -25.97 -34.79 27.40
N ARG A 726 -25.85 -35.02 28.72
CA ARG A 726 -24.98 -36.06 29.31
C ARG A 726 -25.71 -37.33 29.76
N ALA A 727 -27.02 -37.45 29.53
CA ALA A 727 -27.83 -38.57 29.99
C ALA A 727 -28.50 -39.37 28.85
N ALA A 728 -27.70 -39.92 27.93
CA ALA A 728 -28.13 -41.05 27.10
C ALA A 728 -26.91 -41.79 26.54
N GLY A 729 -26.22 -42.55 27.40
CA GLY A 729 -25.25 -43.53 26.95
C GLY A 729 -25.94 -44.79 26.44
N ARG A 730 -25.48 -45.33 25.31
CA ARG A 730 -25.41 -46.78 25.03
C ARG A 730 -24.33 -47.08 23.99
N SER A 731 -23.65 -48.19 24.23
CA SER A 731 -22.42 -48.70 23.60
C SER A 731 -22.76 -49.96 22.75
N PRO A 732 -21.80 -50.80 22.32
CA PRO A 732 -21.15 -50.90 21.00
C PRO A 732 -21.56 -52.17 20.18
N ILE A 733 -20.87 -52.43 19.04
CA ILE A 733 -20.78 -53.70 18.25
C ILE A 733 -21.79 -53.77 17.05
N GLU A 734 -21.56 -54.21 15.79
CA GLU A 734 -20.61 -55.13 15.12
C GLU A 734 -20.63 -54.94 13.56
N VAL A 735 -19.48 -55.20 12.92
CA VAL A 735 -19.19 -55.95 11.65
C VAL A 735 -19.88 -55.63 10.30
N ALA A 736 -19.01 -55.49 9.28
CA ALA A 736 -19.23 -55.30 7.84
C ALA A 736 -19.98 -56.44 7.11
N PRO A 737 -20.32 -56.27 5.82
CA PRO A 737 -19.40 -56.80 4.81
C PRO A 737 -19.21 -55.94 3.54
N GLU A 738 -18.05 -56.17 2.90
CA GLU A 738 -17.70 -55.79 1.52
C GLU A 738 -18.76 -56.19 0.49
N LEU A 739 -18.89 -55.42 -0.59
CA LEU A 739 -19.12 -55.94 -1.96
C LEU A 739 -18.78 -54.86 -3.02
N SER A 740 -17.95 -55.28 -3.97
CA SER A 740 -17.31 -54.60 -5.10
C SER A 740 -18.30 -53.98 -6.14
N PRO A 741 -17.81 -53.23 -7.15
CA PRO A 741 -18.63 -52.35 -7.98
C PRO A 741 -19.34 -53.09 -9.12
N PRO A 742 -20.48 -52.58 -9.64
CA PRO A 742 -20.94 -52.97 -10.96
C PRO A 742 -20.68 -51.87 -11.99
N ALA A 743 -20.09 -52.38 -13.08
CA ALA A 743 -19.91 -51.86 -14.42
C ALA A 743 -20.95 -50.89 -14.98
N ALA A 744 -20.44 -50.13 -15.95
CA ALA A 744 -21.17 -49.35 -16.93
C ALA A 744 -22.45 -50.02 -17.47
N THR A 745 -23.52 -49.23 -17.56
CA THR A 745 -24.53 -49.37 -18.61
C THR A 745 -25.03 -47.98 -18.97
N THR A 746 -24.74 -47.58 -20.20
CA THR A 746 -25.32 -46.45 -20.91
C THR A 746 -26.80 -46.71 -21.16
N ALA A 747 -27.68 -45.90 -20.58
CA ALA A 747 -29.08 -45.81 -21.00
C ALA A 747 -29.44 -44.33 -21.18
N ARG A 748 -29.67 -43.93 -22.43
CA ARG A 748 -30.14 -42.60 -22.82
C ARG A 748 -31.50 -42.34 -22.17
N SER A 749 -31.57 -41.37 -21.26
CA SER A 749 -32.82 -40.73 -20.88
C SER A 749 -32.67 -39.21 -20.98
N GLY A 750 -33.44 -38.60 -21.89
CA GLY A 750 -33.81 -37.19 -21.83
C GLY A 750 -32.77 -36.09 -22.08
N GLY A 751 -31.53 -36.39 -22.48
CA GLY A 751 -30.52 -35.33 -22.70
C GLY A 751 -30.02 -34.66 -21.42
N LEU A 752 -30.31 -35.25 -20.26
CA LEU A 752 -29.82 -34.87 -18.94
C LEU A 752 -28.75 -35.85 -18.47
N ASP A 753 -27.71 -35.35 -17.82
CA ASP A 753 -26.71 -36.17 -17.14
C ASP A 753 -27.24 -36.57 -15.76
N THR A 754 -27.83 -37.76 -15.70
CA THR A 754 -28.45 -38.28 -14.47
C THR A 754 -27.45 -38.42 -13.33
N ARG A 755 -26.16 -38.68 -13.58
CA ARG A 755 -25.16 -38.81 -12.51
C ARG A 755 -24.90 -37.48 -11.81
N LYS A 756 -24.79 -36.39 -12.58
CA LYS A 756 -24.63 -35.05 -12.01
C LYS A 756 -25.86 -34.61 -11.24
N ILE A 757 -27.04 -34.91 -11.76
CA ILE A 757 -28.30 -34.63 -11.07
C ILE A 757 -28.37 -35.42 -9.76
N ASP A 758 -27.99 -36.69 -9.76
CA ASP A 758 -27.94 -37.51 -8.54
C ASP A 758 -26.94 -36.95 -7.52
N THR A 759 -25.75 -36.47 -7.95
CA THR A 759 -24.80 -35.78 -7.07
C THR A 759 -25.38 -34.49 -6.48
N LEU A 760 -26.09 -33.69 -7.28
CA LEU A 760 -26.73 -32.46 -6.78
C LEU A 760 -27.89 -32.77 -5.82
N LEU A 761 -28.59 -33.87 -6.01
CA LEU A 761 -29.61 -34.37 -5.09
C LEU A 761 -29.02 -34.94 -3.79
N GLU A 762 -27.83 -35.55 -3.84
CA GLU A 762 -27.10 -36.01 -2.64
C GLU A 762 -26.60 -34.83 -1.79
N LEU A 763 -26.30 -33.69 -2.42
CA LEU A 763 -25.90 -32.45 -1.75
C LEU A 763 -27.08 -31.67 -1.16
N ASP A 764 -28.32 -31.95 -1.60
CA ASP A 764 -29.54 -31.40 -1.00
C ASP A 764 -29.83 -32.11 0.32
N ALA A 765 -29.48 -31.46 1.43
CA ALA A 765 -29.69 -31.97 2.79
C ALA A 765 -31.16 -31.88 3.25
N GLY A 766 -32.10 -31.63 2.32
CA GLY A 766 -33.51 -31.38 2.58
C GLY A 766 -33.83 -29.92 2.86
N ASP A 767 -32.92 -29.00 2.54
CA ASP A 767 -33.10 -27.55 2.62
C ASP A 767 -33.65 -26.94 1.32
N GLY A 768 -33.84 -27.75 0.27
CA GLY A 768 -34.39 -27.32 -1.00
C GLY A 768 -33.32 -26.71 -1.93
N PHE A 769 -32.03 -26.92 -1.63
CA PHE A 769 -30.92 -26.46 -2.45
C PHE A 769 -31.06 -26.88 -3.92
N PHE A 770 -31.40 -28.13 -4.21
CA PHE A 770 -31.56 -28.59 -5.59
C PHE A 770 -32.70 -27.84 -6.30
N ALA A 771 -33.80 -27.59 -5.60
CA ALA A 771 -34.94 -26.88 -6.14
C ALA A 771 -34.60 -25.42 -6.47
N GLN A 772 -33.78 -24.75 -5.65
CA GLN A 772 -33.32 -23.39 -5.89
C GLN A 772 -32.36 -23.31 -7.08
N VAL A 773 -31.38 -24.22 -7.17
CA VAL A 773 -30.43 -24.26 -8.28
C VAL A 773 -31.13 -24.54 -9.62
N VAL A 774 -32.19 -25.35 -9.62
CA VAL A 774 -33.04 -25.56 -10.81
C VAL A 774 -33.78 -24.27 -11.17
N ASP A 775 -34.32 -23.52 -10.21
CA ASP A 775 -35.03 -22.27 -10.48
C ASP A 775 -34.11 -21.19 -11.06
N ASP A 776 -32.92 -21.02 -10.49
CA ASP A 776 -31.92 -20.07 -10.97
C ASP A 776 -31.49 -20.42 -12.41
N TYR A 777 -31.25 -21.70 -12.70
CA TYR A 777 -30.94 -22.16 -14.06
C TYR A 777 -32.06 -21.84 -15.06
N LEU A 778 -33.33 -22.08 -14.70
CA LEU A 778 -34.46 -21.81 -15.59
C LEU A 778 -34.62 -20.31 -15.88
N LEU A 779 -34.30 -19.46 -14.91
CA LEU A 779 -34.34 -18.01 -15.06
C LEU A 779 -33.22 -17.52 -15.99
N ASP A 780 -31.99 -18.00 -15.77
CA ASP A 780 -30.81 -17.67 -16.57
C ASP A 780 -30.96 -18.12 -18.03
N VAL A 781 -31.44 -19.35 -18.27
CA VAL A 781 -31.60 -19.90 -19.62
C VAL A 781 -32.63 -19.10 -20.42
N THR A 782 -33.72 -18.65 -19.78
CA THR A 782 -34.74 -17.84 -20.45
C THR A 782 -34.18 -16.49 -20.89
N GLN A 783 -33.36 -15.86 -20.05
CA GLN A 783 -32.70 -14.59 -20.36
C GLN A 783 -31.64 -14.76 -21.46
N LEU A 784 -30.79 -15.78 -21.37
CA LEU A 784 -29.74 -16.07 -22.35
C LEU A 784 -30.30 -16.48 -23.71
N GLU A 785 -31.43 -17.19 -23.76
CA GLU A 785 -32.14 -17.49 -25.01
C GLU A 785 -32.58 -16.20 -25.70
N LYS A 786 -33.11 -15.23 -24.95
CA LYS A 786 -33.53 -13.92 -25.49
C LYS A 786 -32.33 -13.15 -26.06
N GLU A 787 -31.22 -13.12 -25.33
CA GLU A 787 -29.98 -12.45 -25.76
C GLU A 787 -29.41 -13.08 -27.03
N LEU A 788 -29.47 -14.41 -27.16
CA LEU A 788 -29.08 -15.10 -28.39
C LEU A 788 -29.94 -14.69 -29.59
N HIS A 789 -31.26 -14.57 -29.43
CA HIS A 789 -32.16 -14.11 -30.48
C HIS A 789 -31.91 -12.65 -30.87
N GLU A 790 -31.69 -11.77 -29.89
CA GLU A 790 -31.37 -10.36 -30.12
C GLU A 790 -30.02 -10.20 -30.84
N ALA A 791 -29.01 -11.00 -30.47
CA ALA A 791 -27.70 -10.98 -31.11
C ALA A 791 -27.77 -11.42 -32.59
N VAL A 792 -28.60 -12.41 -32.94
CA VAL A 792 -28.84 -12.81 -34.33
C VAL A 792 -29.58 -11.71 -35.09
N ALA A 793 -30.64 -11.13 -34.50
CA ALA A 793 -31.41 -10.05 -35.12
C ALA A 793 -30.55 -8.81 -35.43
N GLN A 794 -29.55 -8.53 -34.59
CA GLN A 794 -28.62 -7.41 -34.75
C GLN A 794 -27.37 -7.75 -35.58
N GLY A 795 -27.20 -9.00 -36.01
CA GLY A 795 -26.00 -9.46 -36.71
C GLY A 795 -24.72 -9.39 -35.86
N ASN A 796 -24.83 -9.48 -34.54
CA ASN A 796 -23.72 -9.31 -33.60
C ASN A 796 -23.13 -10.67 -33.17
N ALA A 797 -22.15 -11.15 -33.93
CA ALA A 797 -21.49 -12.46 -33.70
C ALA A 797 -20.70 -12.54 -32.38
N ARG A 798 -20.35 -11.40 -31.76
CA ARG A 798 -19.65 -11.36 -30.46
C ARG A 798 -20.64 -11.56 -29.32
N ALA A 799 -21.72 -10.78 -29.29
CA ALA A 799 -22.78 -10.92 -28.29
C ALA A 799 -23.40 -12.34 -28.33
N PHE A 800 -23.57 -12.92 -29.52
CA PHE A 800 -24.02 -14.30 -29.66
C PHE A 800 -23.07 -15.30 -29.00
N ARG A 801 -21.76 -15.14 -29.20
CA ARG A 801 -20.75 -16.02 -28.59
C ARG A 801 -20.69 -15.89 -27.07
N ASP A 802 -20.83 -14.68 -26.56
CA ASP A 802 -20.83 -14.42 -25.12
C ASP A 802 -22.06 -15.08 -24.46
N ALA A 803 -23.26 -14.90 -25.02
CA ALA A 803 -24.48 -15.54 -24.55
C ALA A 803 -24.44 -17.09 -24.68
N ALA A 804 -23.90 -17.62 -25.79
CA ALA A 804 -23.72 -19.06 -25.97
C ALA A 804 -22.68 -19.65 -24.98
N HIS A 805 -21.65 -18.88 -24.62
CA HIS A 805 -20.65 -19.29 -23.64
C HIS A 805 -21.22 -19.34 -22.22
N ALA A 806 -22.02 -18.34 -21.85
CA ALA A 806 -22.75 -18.32 -20.58
C ALA A 806 -23.75 -19.49 -20.48
N LEU A 807 -24.54 -19.73 -21.53
CA LEU A 807 -25.51 -20.82 -21.59
C LEU A 807 -24.85 -22.20 -21.47
N LYS A 808 -23.67 -22.37 -22.09
CA LYS A 808 -22.86 -23.58 -21.99
C LYS A 808 -22.44 -23.85 -20.54
N SER A 809 -21.88 -22.84 -19.87
CA SER A 809 -21.38 -22.98 -18.50
C SER A 809 -22.51 -23.30 -17.52
N SER A 810 -23.64 -22.59 -17.63
CA SER A 810 -24.82 -22.83 -16.81
C SER A 810 -25.38 -24.25 -17.02
N SER A 811 -25.47 -24.71 -18.28
CA SER A 811 -25.95 -26.05 -18.61
C SER A 811 -25.01 -27.18 -18.14
N ALA A 812 -23.70 -26.92 -18.07
CA ALA A 812 -22.72 -27.88 -17.56
C ALA A 812 -22.85 -28.12 -16.04
N HIS A 813 -23.26 -27.10 -15.29
CA HIS A 813 -23.42 -27.16 -13.84
C HIS A 813 -24.67 -27.93 -13.42
N ILE A 814 -25.82 -27.71 -14.08
CA ILE A 814 -27.08 -28.38 -13.75
C ILE A 814 -27.20 -29.81 -14.33
N GLY A 815 -26.34 -30.16 -15.29
CA GLY A 815 -26.41 -31.45 -15.99
C GLY A 815 -27.31 -31.46 -17.23
N ALA A 816 -27.60 -30.30 -17.83
CA ALA A 816 -28.32 -30.17 -19.11
C ALA A 816 -27.41 -30.52 -20.31
N GLN A 817 -27.06 -31.80 -20.44
CA GLN A 817 -26.04 -32.30 -21.35
C GLN A 817 -26.32 -32.00 -22.83
N ALA A 818 -27.57 -32.11 -23.28
CA ALA A 818 -27.92 -31.82 -24.68
C ALA A 818 -27.73 -30.34 -25.04
N VAL A 819 -28.10 -29.42 -24.14
CA VAL A 819 -27.90 -27.96 -24.31
C VAL A 819 -26.40 -27.63 -24.29
N PHE A 820 -25.65 -28.28 -23.39
CA PHE A 820 -24.19 -28.15 -23.35
C PHE A 820 -23.54 -28.58 -24.66
N GLU A 821 -23.85 -29.79 -25.16
CA GLU A 821 -23.29 -30.33 -26.40
C GLU A 821 -23.62 -29.46 -27.62
N PHE A 822 -24.84 -28.92 -27.66
CA PHE A 822 -25.25 -27.97 -28.68
C PHE A 822 -24.35 -26.72 -28.70
N CYS A 823 -24.17 -26.07 -27.55
CA CYS A 823 -23.29 -24.90 -27.43
C CYS A 823 -21.82 -25.22 -27.73
N VAL A 824 -21.37 -26.45 -27.47
CA VAL A 824 -20.04 -26.90 -27.86
C VAL A 824 -19.88 -26.96 -29.38
N GLY A 825 -20.90 -27.45 -30.09
CA GLY A 825 -20.91 -27.54 -31.56
C GLY A 825 -20.78 -26.19 -32.27
N LEU A 826 -21.25 -25.11 -31.65
CA LEU A 826 -21.20 -23.75 -32.21
C LEU A 826 -19.79 -23.12 -32.21
N ARG A 827 -18.82 -23.68 -31.45
CA ARG A 827 -17.49 -23.06 -31.27
C ARG A 827 -16.58 -23.06 -32.50
N HIS A 828 -16.84 -23.93 -33.46
CA HIS A 828 -15.98 -24.10 -34.63
C HIS A 828 -16.49 -23.38 -35.87
N LEU A 829 -17.60 -22.65 -35.76
CA LEU A 829 -18.18 -21.90 -36.88
C LEU A 829 -17.56 -20.50 -36.96
N ASP A 830 -17.22 -20.08 -38.17
CA ASP A 830 -16.80 -18.70 -38.45
C ASP A 830 -17.98 -17.73 -38.33
N ASP A 831 -17.69 -16.43 -38.15
CA ASP A 831 -18.70 -15.40 -37.87
C ASP A 831 -19.82 -15.32 -38.93
N HIS A 832 -19.50 -15.63 -40.19
CA HIS A 832 -20.44 -15.59 -41.30
C HIS A 832 -21.31 -16.86 -41.35
N ALA A 833 -20.73 -18.03 -41.13
CA ALA A 833 -21.42 -19.31 -41.03
C ALA A 833 -22.30 -19.37 -39.77
N LEU A 834 -21.85 -18.75 -38.69
CA LEU A 834 -22.56 -18.64 -37.43
C LEU A 834 -23.84 -17.82 -37.60
N LEU A 835 -23.79 -16.65 -38.22
CA LEU A 835 -25.00 -15.84 -38.45
C LEU A 835 -25.95 -16.43 -39.52
N MET A 836 -25.44 -17.12 -40.54
CA MET A 836 -26.27 -17.76 -41.58
C MET A 836 -26.98 -19.03 -41.10
N ARG A 837 -26.36 -19.79 -40.16
CA ARG A 837 -26.96 -21.00 -39.57
C ARG A 837 -27.70 -20.74 -38.27
N ALA A 838 -27.36 -19.67 -37.53
CA ALA A 838 -27.91 -19.40 -36.20
C ALA A 838 -29.44 -19.34 -36.18
N SER A 839 -30.10 -18.80 -37.20
CA SER A 839 -31.57 -18.75 -37.21
C SER A 839 -32.24 -20.13 -37.26
N GLY A 840 -31.62 -21.12 -37.91
CA GLY A 840 -32.12 -22.50 -37.93
C GLY A 840 -31.68 -23.32 -36.72
N ASP A 841 -30.46 -23.06 -36.24
CA ASP A 841 -29.87 -23.72 -35.07
C ASP A 841 -30.52 -23.24 -33.75
N LEU A 842 -31.03 -22.00 -33.68
CA LEU A 842 -31.75 -21.48 -32.51
C LEU A 842 -33.07 -22.21 -32.22
N GLU A 843 -33.79 -22.65 -33.25
CA GLU A 843 -35.03 -23.40 -33.06
C GLU A 843 -34.74 -24.82 -32.50
N LEU A 844 -33.62 -25.42 -32.91
CA LEU A 844 -33.14 -26.69 -32.36
C LEU A 844 -32.67 -26.52 -30.90
N LEU A 845 -31.92 -25.45 -30.61
CA LEU A 845 -31.50 -25.13 -29.24
C LEU A 845 -32.70 -24.93 -28.31
N ARG A 846 -33.72 -24.20 -28.77
CA ARG A 846 -34.97 -23.99 -28.03
C ARG A 846 -35.68 -25.29 -27.70
N GLN A 847 -35.73 -26.24 -28.66
CA GLN A 847 -36.31 -27.55 -28.41
C GLN A 847 -35.53 -28.37 -27.38
N GLU A 848 -34.19 -28.29 -27.37
CA GLU A 848 -33.38 -28.96 -26.35
C GLU A 848 -33.51 -28.28 -24.98
N ILE A 849 -33.61 -26.95 -24.92
CA ILE A 849 -33.87 -26.18 -23.69
C ILE A 849 -35.22 -26.59 -23.08
N GLU A 850 -36.29 -26.65 -23.87
CA GLU A 850 -37.61 -27.04 -23.37
C GLU A 850 -37.65 -28.51 -22.90
N ARG A 851 -36.90 -29.41 -23.55
CA ARG A 851 -36.73 -30.78 -23.07
C ARG A 851 -35.96 -30.86 -21.75
N ALA A 852 -34.86 -30.11 -21.62
CA ALA A 852 -34.09 -30.04 -20.39
C ALA A 852 -34.93 -29.45 -19.25
N ARG A 853 -35.68 -28.39 -19.52
CA ARG A 853 -36.62 -27.75 -18.58
C ARG A 853 -37.67 -28.73 -18.07
N ALA A 854 -38.34 -29.46 -18.96
CA ALA A 854 -39.34 -30.45 -18.57
C ALA A 854 -38.73 -31.57 -17.69
N GLY A 855 -37.52 -32.03 -18.01
CA GLY A 855 -36.82 -33.04 -17.22
C GLY A 855 -36.37 -32.53 -15.85
N LEU A 856 -35.82 -31.32 -15.77
CA LEU A 856 -35.39 -30.70 -14.51
C LEU A 856 -36.57 -30.40 -13.57
N LEU A 857 -37.71 -29.96 -14.12
CA LEU A 857 -38.93 -29.77 -13.32
C LEU A 857 -39.48 -31.09 -12.77
N GLN A 858 -39.40 -32.19 -13.52
CA GLN A 858 -39.76 -33.51 -12.99
C GLN A 858 -38.81 -33.98 -11.89
N CYS A 859 -37.49 -33.73 -12.03
CA CYS A 859 -36.52 -34.03 -10.97
C CYS A 859 -36.78 -33.17 -9.73
N LYS A 860 -37.11 -31.89 -9.91
CA LYS A 860 -37.49 -30.97 -8.82
C LYS A 860 -38.72 -31.46 -8.07
N GLU A 861 -39.78 -31.86 -8.78
CA GLU A 861 -40.98 -32.43 -8.15
C GLU A 861 -40.69 -33.74 -7.40
N ARG A 862 -39.78 -34.59 -7.90
CA ARG A 862 -39.36 -35.81 -7.21
C ARG A 862 -38.56 -35.50 -5.95
N ALA A 863 -37.64 -34.54 -6.00
CA ALA A 863 -36.86 -34.09 -4.85
C ALA A 863 -37.77 -33.54 -3.74
N LEU A 864 -38.75 -32.70 -4.11
CA LEU A 864 -39.71 -32.11 -3.17
C LEU A 864 -40.70 -33.13 -2.59
N ARG A 865 -40.91 -34.29 -3.23
CA ARG A 865 -41.78 -35.38 -2.75
C ARG A 865 -41.04 -36.47 -1.99
N ALA A 866 -39.70 -36.45 -1.97
CA ALA A 866 -38.92 -37.40 -1.21
C ALA A 866 -39.11 -37.11 0.30
N PRO A 867 -39.48 -38.10 1.13
CA PRO A 867 -39.65 -37.88 2.57
C PRO A 867 -38.32 -37.40 3.15
N SER A 868 -38.38 -36.32 3.94
CA SER A 868 -37.18 -35.77 4.59
C SER A 868 -36.49 -36.87 5.38
N ARG A 869 -35.17 -37.04 5.23
CA ARG A 869 -34.37 -38.01 6.01
C ARG A 869 -34.40 -37.76 7.53
N ARG A 870 -35.13 -36.73 8.01
CA ARG A 870 -35.36 -36.45 9.43
C ARG A 870 -36.47 -37.29 10.08
N GLU A 871 -37.27 -38.04 9.32
CA GLU A 871 -38.35 -38.88 9.90
C GLU A 871 -38.06 -40.40 9.92
N ILE A 872 -36.90 -40.84 9.43
CA ILE A 872 -36.49 -42.25 9.51
C ILE A 872 -35.05 -42.31 10.05
N GLY A 873 -34.92 -42.46 11.37
CA GLY A 873 -33.63 -42.63 12.05
C GLY A 873 -33.70 -42.25 13.51
#